data_AF-A0A661Z979-F1
#
_entry.id   AF-A0A661Z979-F1
#
_cell.length_a   1.000
_cell.length_b   1.000
_cell.length_c   1.000
_cell.angle_alpha   90.00
_cell.angle_beta   90.00
_cell.angle_gamma   90.00
#
_symmetry.space_group_name_H-M   'P 1'
#
loop_
_entity.id
_entity.type
_entity.pdbx_description
1 polymer ?
#
loop_
_entity_poly.entity_id
_entity_poly.type
_entity_poly.pdbx_seq_one_letter_code
_entity_poly.pdbx_strand_id
1 'polypeptide(L)'
;MKSFLKSLFKGIFIIGSFLLFVSFSESSYKNTSKDFFIPGIHDSIPKDSLIFPFEDYSNNPLAFKKNSPLFLKNPSSINSFVKYDPKTGKFIFYDKIGDFNYRNPYYMSFDDFMKYSNKQEIHNYWMERSALENIKGENSLVDRLVNKNLIVPIQGFDKVFGSNTINIKPQGTAELIFGLKINNNENPALTKDLQKNVNFDFDMNIKMGVAGQIGDKMKLGINFDTDATFEFENNAKLAYEGKEDEILQKIEAGNVTMPLSGSLITGSHNLFGIKTELKFGNLLVTNVFSQQKGQSKTVEVQGGATTTPFEITADDYDANRHYFISQYFRDRYDEALKNLPVISSNINIRKIEVWVTNRSGKFDNSRNIVAFTDLGENGDHIYSPDNFSANGPLIPDNSTNTLYQTMLDQPGLRDIANVSTILSSFINFEAGDDYEKVQNARLLSTSEYSFNATLGYISLNSQLNNDEVLAVAYEYENTSDGKPYRVGEFSNEEPSAPDALFLKLLKPTTLSTSNPTWDLMMKNVYSFNAYQVNSQDFKLDVMYRNDKTGSSINYLPAGEIQGEILLKVLGLDNLNKNNEPGSDGYFDFIDKITINASNGKIYFPVTEPFGSYLKEKITGGSTDPEINRIADQYAFTELYEETQSQARQNAEKNKFFFKGEYRSSGGSEINLNAMNIPEGSVTVTAGGAILTENTDYTVDYNLGRVTIINQSLLESGTPIKISLESNSMFDIGTKSMIGTHLDYRISDNFNIGATLMHLHQKPLTSKVNIGDIPVSNTIWGTDINFNQEVPFLTKFVDKFIPFVKTKTPSHIDFSGEFAQLIPGHPKILGDEGYANIDDFEGAKVTIDLKSPSRWKISSTPQGQPDLFPEADSVNALVYGYNRAKLAWYNISRDFLTGSGSFNYLTVDSLSDHRIREIPEQEIFPNRDPEHDIPQFLYVLNLAYYPKEKGPYNYDTPNGSPGTSAGIDENGNLNSPESRWAGISQDLTTNDFEEANIEFIEFWMLDPFIYDPNQTGGDIYFNLGNISEDILRDSRQSF
;
A
#
# COMPACT_ATOMS: atom_id res chain seq x y z
N MET A 1 -0.60 33.62 46.67
CA MET A 1 -0.31 32.88 45.42
C MET A 1 0.93 31.98 45.53
N LYS A 2 2.14 32.49 45.79
CA LYS A 2 3.39 31.68 45.89
C LYS A 2 3.33 30.53 46.94
N SER A 3 2.69 30.77 48.09
CA SER A 3 2.46 29.74 49.13
C SER A 3 1.42 28.69 48.72
N PHE A 4 0.38 29.10 47.98
CA PHE A 4 -0.66 28.21 47.48
C PHE A 4 -0.11 27.30 46.38
N LEU A 5 0.64 27.86 45.42
CA LEU A 5 1.34 27.11 44.37
C LEU A 5 2.35 26.11 44.95
N LYS A 6 3.10 26.48 46.00
CA LYS A 6 4.02 25.54 46.70
C LYS A 6 3.28 24.38 47.38
N SER A 7 2.14 24.63 48.02
CA SER A 7 1.33 23.57 48.63
C SER A 7 0.65 22.69 47.59
N LEU A 8 0.15 23.27 46.50
CA LEU A 8 -0.46 22.56 45.37
C LEU A 8 0.58 21.65 44.69
N PHE A 9 1.78 22.16 44.38
CA PHE A 9 2.87 21.37 43.80
C PHE A 9 3.33 20.25 44.73
N LYS A 10 3.48 20.50 46.04
CA LYS A 10 3.81 19.45 47.00
C LYS A 10 2.71 18.38 47.08
N GLY A 11 1.44 18.78 47.05
CA GLY A 11 0.30 17.85 47.02
C GLY A 11 0.32 16.97 45.76
N ILE A 12 0.44 17.60 44.58
CA ILE A 12 0.50 16.91 43.28
C ILE A 12 1.71 15.96 43.19
N PHE A 13 2.89 16.38 43.66
CA PHE A 13 4.12 15.58 43.58
C PHE A 13 4.06 14.33 44.48
N ILE A 14 3.46 14.45 45.67
CA ILE A 14 3.27 13.33 46.60
C ILE A 14 2.21 12.36 46.07
N ILE A 15 1.12 12.88 45.49
CA ILE A 15 0.06 12.05 44.86
C ILE A 15 0.59 11.33 43.61
N GLY A 16 1.37 12.01 42.77
CA GLY A 16 2.03 11.42 41.59
C GLY A 16 3.04 10.32 41.97
N SER A 17 3.82 10.53 43.03
CA SER A 17 4.75 9.51 43.55
C SER A 17 4.02 8.31 44.16
N PHE A 18 2.83 8.53 44.74
CA PHE A 18 1.99 7.47 45.31
C PHE A 18 1.27 6.65 44.24
N LEU A 19 0.78 7.28 43.16
CA LEU A 19 0.16 6.61 42.01
C LEU A 19 1.15 5.71 41.24
N LEU A 20 2.39 6.18 41.03
CA LEU A 20 3.47 5.39 40.42
C LEU A 20 3.84 4.12 41.23
N PHE A 21 3.65 4.16 42.55
CA PHE A 21 3.95 3.03 43.44
C PHE A 21 2.84 1.97 43.47
N VAL A 22 1.59 2.34 43.16
CA VAL A 22 0.44 1.42 43.14
C VAL A 22 0.34 0.66 41.80
N SER A 23 0.85 1.22 40.70
CA SER A 23 0.81 0.59 39.37
C SER A 23 1.71 -0.63 39.19
N PHE A 24 2.60 -0.94 40.15
CA PHE A 24 3.59 -2.03 40.03
C PHE A 24 3.30 -3.29 40.85
N SER A 25 2.16 -3.38 41.55
CA SER A 25 1.81 -4.56 42.35
C SER A 25 0.49 -5.19 41.92
N GLU A 26 0.56 -6.21 41.06
CA GLU A 26 -0.14 -7.50 41.19
C GLU A 26 -0.22 -8.21 39.83
N SER A 27 0.33 -9.43 39.78
CA SER A 27 -0.06 -10.43 38.77
C SER A 27 -0.22 -11.79 39.47
N SER A 28 -1.45 -12.27 39.54
CA SER A 28 -1.79 -13.63 39.98
C SER A 28 -2.48 -14.33 38.81
N TYR A 29 -1.96 -15.48 38.40
CA TYR A 29 -2.55 -16.30 37.34
C TYR A 29 -2.64 -17.75 37.82
N LYS A 30 -3.82 -18.36 37.60
CA LYS A 30 -4.10 -19.79 37.75
C LYS A 30 -4.13 -20.42 36.37
N ASN A 31 -3.51 -21.59 36.18
CA ASN A 31 -4.18 -22.62 35.38
C ASN A 31 -3.68 -24.05 35.64
N THR A 32 -4.57 -24.97 35.28
CA THR A 32 -4.63 -26.40 35.53
C THR A 32 -3.66 -27.22 34.64
N SER A 33 -2.90 -28.14 35.26
CA SER A 33 -2.15 -29.17 34.54
C SER A 33 -2.87 -30.51 34.60
N LYS A 34 -3.07 -31.13 33.43
CA LYS A 34 -3.52 -32.53 33.28
C LYS A 34 -2.38 -33.47 33.65
N ASP A 35 -2.63 -34.38 34.60
CA ASP A 35 -1.71 -35.44 34.98
C ASP A 35 -1.59 -36.50 33.87
N PHE A 36 -0.38 -36.69 33.34
CA PHE A 36 -0.02 -37.88 32.56
C PHE A 36 0.49 -38.96 33.52
N PHE A 37 -0.26 -40.05 33.64
CA PHE A 37 0.16 -41.26 34.35
C PHE A 37 1.24 -41.98 33.51
N ILE A 38 2.45 -42.12 34.06
CA ILE A 38 3.46 -43.06 33.58
C ILE A 38 3.46 -44.25 34.54
N PRO A 39 3.26 -45.49 34.06
CA PRO A 39 3.26 -46.67 34.93
C PRO A 39 4.66 -46.87 35.54
N GLY A 40 4.72 -46.94 36.87
CA GLY A 40 5.96 -47.16 37.61
C GLY A 40 6.56 -48.53 37.35
N ILE A 41 7.87 -48.57 37.14
CA ILE A 41 8.66 -49.81 37.09
C ILE A 41 8.66 -50.40 38.50
N HIS A 42 8.14 -51.61 38.65
CA HIS A 42 8.12 -52.34 39.92
C HIS A 42 9.53 -52.75 40.34
N ASP A 43 9.98 -52.26 41.50
CA ASP A 43 11.16 -52.79 42.18
C ASP A 43 10.80 -54.06 42.95
N SER A 44 11.70 -55.05 42.93
CA SER A 44 11.43 -56.44 43.31
C SER A 44 11.83 -56.72 44.76
N ILE A 45 11.17 -56.04 45.70
CA ILE A 45 11.37 -56.22 47.14
C ILE A 45 10.11 -56.86 47.76
N PRO A 46 10.24 -57.90 48.61
CA PRO A 46 9.09 -58.59 49.21
C PRO A 46 8.22 -57.65 50.05
N LYS A 47 6.89 -57.82 49.92
CA LYS A 47 5.85 -56.96 50.49
C LYS A 47 5.93 -56.95 52.02
N ASP A 48 6.11 -55.75 52.57
CA ASP A 48 6.17 -55.48 54.01
C ASP A 48 4.90 -55.97 54.74
N SER A 49 5.08 -56.70 55.85
CA SER A 49 4.01 -57.28 56.67
C SER A 49 3.42 -56.31 57.70
N LEU A 50 3.83 -55.04 57.70
CA LEU A 50 3.26 -54.01 58.56
C LEU A 50 1.83 -53.65 58.16
N ILE A 51 0.98 -53.39 59.17
CA ILE A 51 -0.42 -52.94 58.98
C ILE A 51 -0.48 -51.63 58.17
N PHE A 52 0.57 -50.81 58.27
CA PHE A 52 0.85 -49.69 57.39
C PHE A 52 2.22 -49.92 56.72
N PRO A 53 2.27 -50.39 55.46
CA PRO A 53 3.53 -50.67 54.79
C PRO A 53 4.30 -49.38 54.52
N PHE A 54 5.60 -49.36 54.82
CA PHE A 54 6.48 -48.25 54.43
C PHE A 54 7.10 -48.57 53.06
N GLU A 55 6.92 -47.67 52.08
CA GLU A 55 7.62 -47.75 50.80
C GLU A 55 9.01 -47.12 50.95
N ASP A 56 10.07 -47.93 50.89
CA ASP A 56 11.44 -47.42 50.81
C ASP A 56 11.73 -46.91 49.39
N TYR A 57 11.95 -45.61 49.25
CA TYR A 57 12.22 -44.96 47.96
C TYR A 57 13.71 -44.98 47.65
N SER A 58 14.11 -45.28 46.42
CA SER A 58 15.50 -45.10 45.97
C SER A 58 15.92 -43.63 45.98
N ASN A 59 17.23 -43.36 45.89
CA ASN A 59 17.76 -41.99 45.75
C ASN A 59 17.53 -41.39 44.34
N ASN A 60 16.59 -41.95 43.57
CA ASN A 60 16.21 -41.43 42.27
C ASN A 60 15.34 -40.17 42.46
N PRO A 61 15.81 -38.99 42.04
CA PRO A 61 15.05 -37.74 42.19
C PRO A 61 13.79 -37.68 41.30
N LEU A 62 13.63 -38.62 40.35
CA LEU A 62 12.44 -38.76 39.50
C LEU A 62 11.38 -39.70 40.10
N ALA A 63 11.69 -40.42 41.19
CA ALA A 63 10.74 -41.30 41.84
C ALA A 63 9.66 -40.48 42.56
N PHE A 64 8.39 -40.87 42.41
CA PHE A 64 7.27 -40.21 43.06
C PHE A 64 7.33 -40.43 44.58
N LYS A 65 7.62 -39.37 45.34
CA LYS A 65 7.58 -39.39 46.81
C LYS A 65 6.20 -38.91 47.29
N LYS A 66 5.48 -39.73 48.06
CA LYS A 66 4.21 -39.32 48.69
C LYS A 66 4.50 -38.34 49.83
N ASN A 67 4.40 -37.04 49.55
CA ASN A 67 4.50 -35.99 50.56
C ASN A 67 3.10 -35.64 51.07
N SER A 68 2.75 -36.11 52.26
CA SER A 68 1.50 -35.74 52.97
C SER A 68 1.85 -35.33 54.40
N PRO A 69 1.13 -34.38 55.02
CA PRO A 69 1.26 -34.06 56.45
C PRO A 69 1.04 -35.27 57.38
N LEU A 70 0.41 -36.34 56.86
CA LEU A 70 0.17 -37.59 57.58
C LEU A 70 1.40 -38.52 57.63
N PHE A 71 2.44 -38.27 56.82
CA PHE A 71 3.70 -39.02 56.85
C PHE A 71 4.80 -38.24 57.60
N LEU A 72 5.66 -38.96 58.33
CA LEU A 72 6.78 -38.37 59.04
C LEU A 72 7.79 -37.78 58.04
N LYS A 73 8.25 -36.55 58.30
CA LYS A 73 9.35 -35.95 57.54
C LYS A 73 10.65 -36.70 57.81
N ASN A 74 11.56 -36.70 56.83
CA ASN A 74 12.91 -37.24 57.05
C ASN A 74 13.59 -36.52 58.23
N PRO A 75 14.32 -37.26 59.09
CA PRO A 75 15.07 -36.65 60.18
C PRO A 75 16.16 -35.71 59.65
N SER A 76 16.43 -34.63 60.38
CA SER A 76 17.41 -33.60 60.01
C SER A 76 18.86 -34.10 59.91
N SER A 77 19.13 -35.33 60.33
CA SER A 77 20.44 -35.99 60.20
C SER A 77 20.72 -36.49 58.77
N ILE A 78 19.73 -36.51 57.87
CA ILE A 78 19.90 -36.87 56.45
C ILE A 78 20.17 -35.60 55.65
N ASN A 79 21.34 -35.54 55.01
CA ASN A 79 21.75 -34.45 54.12
C ASN A 79 21.75 -34.92 52.66
N SER A 80 20.90 -34.32 51.85
CA SER A 80 20.82 -34.57 50.40
C SER A 80 21.55 -33.47 49.61
N PHE A 81 22.46 -33.83 48.69
CA PHE A 81 23.15 -32.86 47.82
C PHE A 81 23.57 -33.46 46.49
N VAL A 82 23.80 -32.60 45.50
CA VAL A 82 24.24 -32.97 44.15
C VAL A 82 25.70 -32.57 43.94
N LYS A 83 26.50 -33.45 43.35
CA LYS A 83 27.89 -33.18 42.97
C LYS A 83 28.11 -33.47 41.49
N TYR A 84 28.69 -32.53 40.76
CA TYR A 84 29.14 -32.75 39.40
C TYR A 84 30.46 -33.52 39.39
N ASP A 85 30.53 -34.59 38.58
CA ASP A 85 31.77 -35.31 38.31
C ASP A 85 32.35 -34.89 36.94
N PRO A 86 33.42 -34.06 36.91
CA PRO A 86 34.00 -33.55 35.68
C PRO A 86 34.66 -34.62 34.81
N LYS A 87 34.94 -35.83 35.34
CA LYS A 87 35.53 -36.92 34.54
C LYS A 87 34.49 -37.68 33.73
N THR A 88 33.29 -37.85 34.28
CA THR A 88 32.21 -38.60 33.63
C THR A 88 31.14 -37.71 33.02
N GLY A 89 31.17 -36.40 33.30
CA GLY A 89 30.20 -35.42 32.82
C GLY A 89 28.80 -35.58 33.46
N LYS A 90 28.69 -36.34 34.55
CA LYS A 90 27.41 -36.69 35.19
C LYS A 90 27.22 -35.95 36.52
N PHE A 91 25.97 -35.68 36.86
CA PHE A 91 25.56 -35.19 38.17
C PHE A 91 25.20 -36.35 39.08
N ILE A 92 25.79 -36.38 40.27
CA ILE A 92 25.65 -37.46 41.25
C ILE A 92 24.88 -36.94 42.46
N PHE A 93 23.73 -37.55 42.74
CA PHE A 93 22.87 -37.25 43.90
C PHE A 93 23.28 -38.13 45.09
N TYR A 94 23.57 -37.51 46.24
CA TYR A 94 23.93 -38.18 47.49
C TYR A 94 22.91 -37.92 48.59
N ASP A 95 22.53 -38.97 49.32
CA ASP A 95 21.79 -38.89 50.59
C ASP A 95 22.72 -39.42 51.70
N LYS A 96 23.25 -38.55 52.56
CA LYS A 96 24.22 -38.90 53.61
C LYS A 96 23.67 -38.75 55.02
N ILE A 97 24.05 -39.66 55.92
CA ILE A 97 23.95 -39.50 57.37
C ILE A 97 25.39 -39.43 57.91
N GLY A 98 25.83 -38.24 58.32
CA GLY A 98 27.25 -37.99 58.57
C GLY A 98 28.09 -38.23 57.31
N ASP A 99 29.11 -39.10 57.40
CA ASP A 99 29.95 -39.50 56.26
C ASP A 99 29.41 -40.71 55.49
N PHE A 100 28.39 -41.38 56.00
CA PHE A 100 27.84 -42.60 55.41
C PHE A 100 26.76 -42.27 54.37
N ASN A 101 26.87 -42.84 53.17
CA ASN A 101 25.81 -42.79 52.17
C ASN A 101 24.67 -43.70 52.62
N TYR A 102 23.59 -43.12 53.12
CA TYR A 102 22.42 -43.86 53.58
C TYR A 102 21.73 -44.62 52.42
N ARG A 103 21.86 -44.12 51.18
CA ARG A 103 21.39 -44.77 49.95
C ARG A 103 22.43 -44.72 48.83
N ASN A 104 22.28 -45.60 47.85
CA ASN A 104 23.12 -45.60 46.64
C ASN A 104 22.98 -44.26 45.90
N PRO A 105 24.09 -43.64 45.45
CA PRO A 105 24.04 -42.41 44.67
C PRO A 105 23.33 -42.62 43.33
N TYR A 106 22.56 -41.62 42.90
CA TYR A 106 21.91 -41.62 41.59
C TYR A 106 22.71 -40.77 40.60
N TYR A 107 22.90 -41.26 39.37
CA TYR A 107 23.70 -40.60 38.34
C TYR A 107 22.80 -40.10 37.22
N MET A 108 22.98 -38.84 36.83
CA MET A 108 22.20 -38.18 35.80
C MET A 108 23.11 -37.55 34.75
N SER A 109 22.72 -37.61 33.48
CA SER A 109 23.41 -36.87 32.40
C SER A 109 23.19 -35.36 32.57
N PHE A 110 23.98 -34.54 31.88
CA PHE A 110 23.79 -33.08 31.88
C PHE A 110 22.39 -32.68 31.37
N ASP A 111 21.97 -33.24 30.22
CA ASP A 111 20.67 -32.92 29.61
C ASP A 111 19.49 -33.32 30.50
N ASP A 112 19.57 -34.49 31.15
CA ASP A 112 18.53 -34.94 32.07
C ASP A 112 18.51 -34.10 33.36
N PHE A 113 19.68 -33.65 33.83
CA PHE A 113 19.79 -32.76 34.98
C PHE A 113 19.19 -31.39 34.70
N MET A 114 19.43 -30.82 33.51
CA MET A 114 18.80 -29.56 33.11
C MET A 114 17.27 -29.67 33.06
N LYS A 115 16.74 -30.78 32.50
CA LYS A 115 15.29 -31.05 32.51
C LYS A 115 14.73 -31.19 33.93
N TYR A 116 15.44 -31.89 34.81
CA TYR A 116 15.07 -32.04 36.21
C TYR A 116 15.09 -30.71 36.98
N SER A 117 16.16 -29.92 36.83
CA SER A 117 16.34 -28.63 37.48
C SER A 117 15.23 -27.65 37.08
N ASN A 118 14.97 -27.53 35.77
CA ASN A 118 13.89 -26.67 35.26
C ASN A 118 12.53 -27.08 35.85
N LYS A 119 12.26 -28.38 35.95
CA LYS A 119 11.00 -28.87 36.54
C LYS A 119 10.90 -28.56 38.04
N GLN A 120 12.00 -28.67 38.78
CA GLN A 120 12.05 -28.33 40.21
C GLN A 120 11.93 -26.83 40.46
N GLU A 121 12.59 -25.99 39.66
CA GLU A 121 12.47 -24.53 39.77
C GLU A 121 11.05 -24.08 39.49
N ILE A 122 10.42 -24.60 38.43
CA ILE A 122 8.99 -24.34 38.15
C ILE A 122 8.15 -24.78 39.36
N HIS A 123 8.35 -25.99 39.91
CA HIS A 123 7.59 -26.47 41.06
C HIS A 123 7.81 -25.63 42.34
N ASN A 124 9.05 -25.28 42.66
CA ASN A 124 9.41 -24.47 43.83
C ASN A 124 8.85 -23.05 43.69
N TYR A 125 8.94 -22.45 42.51
CA TYR A 125 8.31 -21.19 42.19
C TYR A 125 6.79 -21.23 42.47
N TRP A 126 6.10 -22.30 42.08
CA TRP A 126 4.67 -22.48 42.39
C TRP A 126 4.38 -22.69 43.87
N MET A 127 5.21 -23.47 44.58
CA MET A 127 5.08 -23.66 46.03
C MET A 127 5.25 -22.35 46.79
N GLU A 128 6.28 -21.57 46.48
CA GLU A 128 6.54 -20.26 47.08
C GLU A 128 5.41 -19.28 46.77
N ARG A 129 4.92 -19.28 45.51
CA ARG A 129 3.77 -18.46 45.10
C ARG A 129 2.46 -18.88 45.79
N SER A 130 2.23 -20.17 46.01
CA SER A 130 1.05 -20.67 46.74
C SER A 130 1.13 -20.36 48.24
N ALA A 131 2.33 -20.35 48.83
CA ALA A 131 2.56 -19.91 50.20
C ALA A 131 2.28 -18.41 50.35
N LEU A 132 2.63 -17.61 49.33
CA LEU A 132 2.27 -16.19 49.25
C LEU A 132 0.76 -15.97 49.03
N GLU A 133 0.06 -16.85 48.31
CA GLU A 133 -1.41 -16.81 48.20
C GLU A 133 -2.13 -17.15 49.52
N ASN A 134 -1.59 -18.05 50.34
CA ASN A 134 -2.17 -18.37 51.67
C ASN A 134 -1.95 -17.26 52.72
N ILE A 135 -1.10 -16.27 52.45
CA ILE A 135 -0.94 -15.04 53.25
C ILE A 135 -2.06 -14.01 52.94
N LYS A 136 -2.97 -14.30 51.99
CA LYS A 136 -4.18 -13.49 51.72
C LYS A 136 -5.30 -13.66 52.77
N GLY A 137 -5.07 -14.41 53.85
CA GLY A 137 -5.94 -14.49 55.01
C GLY A 137 -5.69 -13.37 56.02
N GLU A 138 -6.62 -12.42 56.09
CA GLU A 138 -6.88 -11.49 57.22
C GLU A 138 -5.97 -10.27 57.51
N ASN A 139 -4.89 -9.96 56.77
CA ASN A 139 -4.14 -8.71 57.06
C ASN A 139 -3.28 -8.10 55.93
N SER A 140 -3.71 -8.16 54.66
CA SER A 140 -2.93 -7.56 53.55
C SER A 140 -3.09 -6.02 53.47
N LEU A 141 -2.04 -5.32 53.04
CA LEU A 141 -2.03 -3.87 52.77
C LEU A 141 -3.02 -3.47 51.66
N VAL A 142 -3.37 -4.40 50.76
CA VAL A 142 -4.24 -4.17 49.60
C VAL A 142 -5.69 -3.93 50.04
N ASP A 143 -6.19 -4.67 51.04
CA ASP A 143 -7.54 -4.44 51.59
C ASP A 143 -7.66 -3.10 52.34
N ARG A 144 -6.54 -2.55 52.84
CA ARG A 144 -6.48 -1.20 53.43
C ARG A 144 -6.39 -0.08 52.40
N LEU A 145 -5.92 -0.37 51.17
CA LEU A 145 -5.75 0.59 50.08
C LEU A 145 -6.95 0.66 49.14
N VAL A 146 -7.67 -0.45 48.94
CA VAL A 146 -8.74 -0.55 47.94
C VAL A 146 -10.14 -0.28 48.52
N ASN A 147 -10.37 -0.53 49.83
CA ASN A 147 -11.74 -0.54 50.40
C ASN A 147 -12.02 0.49 51.51
N LYS A 148 -11.13 1.45 51.79
CA LYS A 148 -11.41 2.56 52.73
C LYS A 148 -10.98 3.91 52.16
N ASN A 149 -11.88 4.89 52.22
CA ASN A 149 -11.60 6.30 51.97
C ASN A 149 -10.31 6.71 52.69
N LEU A 150 -9.23 6.96 51.94
CA LEU A 150 -7.96 7.38 52.50
C LEU A 150 -8.12 8.81 53.01
N ILE A 151 -8.05 8.99 54.33
CA ILE A 151 -8.01 10.30 54.97
C ILE A 151 -6.55 10.69 55.11
N VAL A 152 -6.10 11.71 54.39
CA VAL A 152 -4.73 12.20 54.46
C VAL A 152 -4.59 13.18 55.65
N PRO A 153 -3.84 12.86 56.73
CA PRO A 153 -3.74 13.72 57.90
C PRO A 153 -2.62 14.77 57.70
N ILE A 154 -2.76 15.63 56.69
CA ILE A 154 -1.81 16.72 56.41
C ILE A 154 -2.49 18.06 56.74
N GLN A 155 -1.88 18.86 57.62
CA GLN A 155 -2.35 20.21 57.93
C GLN A 155 -2.38 21.09 56.67
N GLY A 156 -3.57 21.58 56.29
CA GLY A 156 -3.78 22.45 55.13
C GLY A 156 -4.11 21.72 53.82
N PHE A 157 -4.29 20.40 53.83
CA PHE A 157 -4.76 19.62 52.68
C PHE A 157 -6.24 19.94 52.38
N ASP A 158 -7.07 19.96 53.42
CA ASP A 158 -8.44 20.47 53.45
C ASP A 158 -8.57 21.89 52.87
N LYS A 159 -7.62 22.78 53.15
CA LYS A 159 -7.62 24.16 52.62
C LYS A 159 -7.43 24.24 51.12
N VAL A 160 -6.75 23.28 50.50
CA VAL A 160 -6.47 23.26 49.06
C VAL A 160 -7.50 22.41 48.31
N PHE A 161 -7.89 21.25 48.86
CA PHE A 161 -8.75 20.27 48.18
C PHE A 161 -10.18 20.20 48.73
N GLY A 162 -10.54 21.01 49.72
CA GLY A 162 -11.87 21.07 50.34
C GLY A 162 -12.12 19.98 51.39
N SER A 163 -11.59 18.77 51.18
CA SER A 163 -11.69 17.61 52.06
C SER A 163 -10.40 16.79 52.05
N ASN A 164 -10.19 15.95 53.08
CA ASN A 164 -9.04 15.06 53.21
C ASN A 164 -9.26 13.67 52.58
N THR A 165 -10.40 13.43 51.94
CA THR A 165 -10.77 12.13 51.38
C THR A 165 -10.21 11.93 49.99
N ILE A 166 -9.48 10.84 49.77
CA ILE A 166 -9.08 10.38 48.43
C ILE A 166 -9.87 9.11 48.11
N ASN A 167 -10.57 9.13 46.98
CA ASN A 167 -11.33 8.01 46.45
C ASN A 167 -10.87 7.75 45.02
N ILE A 168 -10.12 6.68 44.79
CA ILE A 168 -9.62 6.28 43.46
C ILE A 168 -10.15 4.88 43.17
N LYS A 169 -10.81 4.72 42.03
CA LYS A 169 -11.42 3.49 41.57
C LYS A 169 -10.78 3.09 40.23
N PRO A 170 -9.69 2.30 40.26
CA PRO A 170 -9.18 1.67 39.05
C PRO A 170 -10.10 0.51 38.64
N GLN A 171 -10.32 0.36 37.34
CA GLN A 171 -11.12 -0.68 36.71
C GLN A 171 -10.42 -1.14 35.44
N GLY A 172 -10.58 -2.41 35.06
CA GLY A 172 -10.02 -2.95 33.82
C GLY A 172 -9.14 -4.18 34.03
N THR A 173 -8.32 -4.49 33.03
CA THR A 173 -7.46 -5.68 32.97
C THR A 173 -6.07 -5.28 32.51
N ALA A 174 -5.05 -5.93 33.07
CA ALA A 174 -3.68 -5.84 32.58
C ALA A 174 -3.16 -7.27 32.38
N GLU A 175 -2.83 -7.59 31.15
CA GLU A 175 -2.26 -8.88 30.75
C GLU A 175 -0.86 -8.64 30.19
N LEU A 176 0.08 -9.47 30.64
CA LEU A 176 1.46 -9.48 30.16
C LEU A 176 1.75 -10.90 29.68
N ILE A 177 2.01 -11.05 28.39
CA ILE A 177 2.27 -12.33 27.76
C ILE A 177 3.77 -12.41 27.47
N PHE A 178 4.39 -13.46 27.99
CA PHE A 178 5.80 -13.76 27.76
C PHE A 178 5.86 -15.09 27.00
N GLY A 179 6.45 -15.07 25.80
CA GLY A 179 6.60 -16.22 24.93
C GLY A 179 8.06 -16.39 24.50
N LEU A 180 8.40 -17.62 24.13
CA LEU A 180 9.62 -17.90 23.39
C LEU A 180 9.20 -18.53 22.06
N LYS A 181 9.33 -17.78 20.97
CA LYS A 181 9.00 -18.23 19.61
C LYS A 181 10.26 -18.79 18.97
N ILE A 182 10.30 -20.10 18.76
CA ILE A 182 11.37 -20.78 18.01
C ILE A 182 10.82 -21.15 16.65
N ASN A 183 11.31 -20.50 15.59
CA ASN A 183 10.97 -20.84 14.22
C ASN A 183 12.12 -21.62 13.58
N ASN A 184 11.84 -22.79 13.02
CA ASN A 184 12.80 -23.60 12.29
C ASN A 184 12.30 -23.80 10.86
N ASN A 185 12.98 -23.17 9.90
CA ASN A 185 12.72 -23.28 8.48
C ASN A 185 13.86 -24.05 7.82
N GLU A 186 13.57 -25.23 7.30
CA GLU A 186 14.57 -26.10 6.66
C GLU A 186 14.84 -25.75 5.20
N ASN A 187 14.41 -24.57 4.73
CA ASN A 187 14.69 -24.10 3.37
C ASN A 187 16.21 -24.05 3.11
N PRO A 188 16.74 -24.88 2.19
CA PRO A 188 18.16 -24.94 1.90
C PRO A 188 18.72 -23.67 1.25
N ALA A 189 17.86 -22.79 0.73
CA ALA A 189 18.27 -21.48 0.22
C ALA A 189 18.69 -20.51 1.36
N LEU A 190 18.26 -20.78 2.61
CA LEU A 190 18.69 -20.03 3.78
C LEU A 190 19.97 -20.61 4.36
N THR A 191 20.84 -19.72 4.87
CA THR A 191 22.04 -20.11 5.61
C THR A 191 21.65 -20.80 6.92
N LYS A 192 22.51 -21.66 7.47
CA LYS A 192 22.15 -22.51 8.63
C LYS A 192 21.76 -21.71 9.86
N ASP A 193 22.36 -20.55 10.06
CA ASP A 193 22.04 -19.66 11.18
C ASP A 193 20.67 -18.97 11.00
N LEU A 194 20.24 -18.72 9.76
CA LEU A 194 18.93 -18.14 9.44
C LEU A 194 17.80 -19.18 9.41
N GLN A 195 18.13 -20.47 9.29
CA GLN A 195 17.14 -21.56 9.34
C GLN A 195 16.48 -21.66 10.72
N LYS A 196 17.18 -21.34 11.82
CA LYS A 196 16.61 -21.40 13.17
C LYS A 196 16.69 -20.06 13.89
N ASN A 197 15.55 -19.39 14.02
CA ASN A 197 15.42 -18.13 14.73
C ASN A 197 14.73 -18.34 16.09
N VAL A 198 15.26 -17.75 17.16
CA VAL A 198 14.71 -17.76 18.51
C VAL A 198 14.41 -16.34 18.94
N ASN A 199 13.13 -15.99 19.00
CA ASN A 199 12.68 -14.67 19.42
C ASN A 199 12.01 -14.75 20.80
N PHE A 200 12.43 -13.86 21.70
CA PHE A 200 11.67 -13.60 22.91
C PHE A 200 10.50 -12.68 22.57
N ASP A 201 9.30 -13.14 22.92
CA ASP A 201 8.03 -12.50 22.58
C ASP A 201 7.46 -11.88 23.85
N PHE A 202 7.21 -10.58 23.84
CA PHE A 202 6.69 -9.84 24.98
C PHE A 202 5.56 -8.93 24.51
N ASP A 203 4.33 -9.31 24.88
CA ASP A 203 3.14 -8.55 24.57
C ASP A 203 2.51 -8.00 25.85
N MET A 204 2.13 -6.72 25.83
CA MET A 204 1.40 -6.06 26.92
C MET A 204 0.00 -5.68 26.44
N ASN A 205 -1.02 -6.17 27.13
CA ASN A 205 -2.41 -5.80 26.90
C ASN A 205 -3.00 -5.16 28.18
N ILE A 206 -2.89 -3.83 28.28
CA ILE A 206 -3.38 -3.06 29.41
C ILE A 206 -4.60 -2.28 28.96
N LYS A 207 -5.76 -2.61 29.55
CA LYS A 207 -7.04 -1.89 29.40
C LYS A 207 -7.46 -1.38 30.76
N MET A 208 -7.16 -0.13 31.07
CA MET A 208 -7.32 0.45 32.40
C MET A 208 -8.11 1.76 32.35
N GLY A 209 -9.23 1.80 33.07
CA GLY A 209 -9.97 3.01 33.40
C GLY A 209 -9.77 3.38 34.87
N VAL A 210 -9.31 4.59 35.17
CA VAL A 210 -9.16 5.10 36.54
C VAL A 210 -10.03 6.32 36.72
N ALA A 211 -11.03 6.21 37.60
CA ALA A 211 -11.82 7.36 38.05
C ALA A 211 -11.46 7.68 39.50
N GLY A 212 -11.09 8.93 39.77
CA GLY A 212 -10.71 9.36 41.11
C GLY A 212 -11.27 10.73 41.48
N GLN A 213 -11.61 10.90 42.75
CA GLN A 213 -11.93 12.19 43.35
C GLN A 213 -11.05 12.40 44.58
N ILE A 214 -10.36 13.53 44.62
CA ILE A 214 -9.47 13.94 45.70
C ILE A 214 -10.05 15.20 46.34
N GLY A 215 -10.50 15.04 47.59
CA GLY A 215 -11.32 16.01 48.30
C GLY A 215 -12.64 16.28 47.57
N ASP A 216 -13.04 17.54 47.53
CA ASP A 216 -14.26 17.99 46.86
C ASP A 216 -13.95 18.71 45.53
N LYS A 217 -12.68 19.04 45.29
CA LYS A 217 -12.26 19.95 44.23
C LYS A 217 -11.48 19.32 43.08
N MET A 218 -10.89 18.14 43.26
CA MET A 218 -10.05 17.53 42.23
C MET A 218 -10.64 16.21 41.72
N LYS A 219 -10.79 16.11 40.40
CA LYS A 219 -11.33 14.95 39.68
C LYS A 219 -10.26 14.42 38.72
N LEU A 220 -10.08 13.10 38.70
CA LEU A 220 -9.15 12.38 37.84
C LEU A 220 -9.95 11.39 37.00
N GLY A 221 -9.75 11.41 35.69
CA GLY A 221 -10.23 10.40 34.76
C GLY A 221 -9.10 10.00 33.84
N ILE A 222 -8.66 8.74 33.90
CA ILE A 222 -7.68 8.18 32.96
C ILE A 222 -8.35 6.98 32.29
N ASN A 223 -8.28 6.90 30.97
CA ASN A 223 -8.61 5.72 30.19
C ASN A 223 -7.39 5.40 29.32
N PHE A 224 -6.86 4.20 29.46
CA PHE A 224 -5.65 3.76 28.77
C PHE A 224 -5.86 2.35 28.23
N ASP A 225 -5.68 2.18 26.94
CA ASP A 225 -5.74 0.92 26.23
C ASP A 225 -4.48 0.81 25.34
N THR A 226 -3.70 -0.26 25.52
CA THR A 226 -2.53 -0.55 24.68
C THR A 226 -2.91 -1.09 23.31
N ASP A 227 -4.10 -1.68 23.18
CA ASP A 227 -4.68 -2.11 21.90
C ASP A 227 -5.46 -0.97 21.21
N ALA A 228 -5.53 0.22 21.82
CA ALA A 228 -6.14 1.39 21.20
C ALA A 228 -5.54 1.59 19.80
N THR A 229 -6.41 1.56 18.79
CA THR A 229 -5.97 1.81 17.42
C THR A 229 -5.53 3.27 17.25
N PHE A 230 -6.04 4.18 18.12
CA PHE A 230 -5.73 5.60 18.05
C PHE A 230 -5.27 6.20 19.39
N GLU A 231 -4.27 7.09 19.32
CA GLU A 231 -3.71 7.75 20.51
C GLU A 231 -4.73 8.64 21.24
N PHE A 232 -5.80 9.10 20.58
CA PHE A 232 -6.85 9.91 21.22
C PHE A 232 -7.86 9.09 22.03
N GLU A 233 -7.90 7.76 21.87
CA GLU A 233 -8.72 6.88 22.71
C GLU A 233 -8.14 6.81 24.14
N ASN A 234 -6.82 6.98 24.22
CA ASN A 234 -6.07 7.16 25.45
C ASN A 234 -6.28 8.58 26.00
N ASN A 235 -7.21 8.67 26.94
CA ASN A 235 -7.63 9.93 27.53
C ASN A 235 -7.12 10.05 28.96
N ALA A 236 -6.47 11.17 29.28
CA ALA A 236 -6.10 11.51 30.63
C ALA A 236 -6.62 12.91 30.92
N LYS A 237 -7.49 13.06 31.92
CA LYS A 237 -8.04 14.35 32.33
C LYS A 237 -7.95 14.50 33.83
N LEU A 238 -7.26 15.55 34.24
CA LEU A 238 -7.21 16.01 35.62
C LEU A 238 -7.91 17.37 35.69
N ALA A 239 -8.98 17.49 36.48
CA ALA A 239 -9.73 18.73 36.63
C ALA A 239 -9.74 19.17 38.10
N TYR A 240 -9.37 20.43 38.35
CA TYR A 240 -9.58 21.14 39.59
C TYR A 240 -10.72 22.15 39.40
N GLU A 241 -11.71 22.12 40.28
CA GLU A 241 -12.86 23.04 40.29
C GLU A 241 -12.85 23.84 41.61
N GLY A 242 -12.74 25.16 41.49
CA GLY A 242 -12.87 26.10 42.61
C GLY A 242 -14.32 26.30 43.04
N LYS A 243 -14.52 26.94 44.19
CA LYS A 243 -15.86 27.40 44.61
C LYS A 243 -16.23 28.68 43.88
N GLU A 244 -17.53 29.02 43.84
CA GLU A 244 -18.03 30.21 43.11
C GLU A 244 -17.30 31.53 43.48
N ASP A 245 -16.92 31.69 44.74
CA ASP A 245 -16.23 32.88 45.26
C ASP A 245 -14.71 32.92 44.99
N GLU A 246 -14.12 31.88 44.39
CA GLU A 246 -12.68 31.78 44.14
C GLU A 246 -12.29 32.39 42.79
N ILE A 247 -11.17 33.13 42.72
CA ILE A 247 -10.69 33.68 41.44
C ILE A 247 -10.36 32.53 40.46
N LEU A 248 -9.79 31.44 40.96
CA LEU A 248 -9.49 30.25 40.17
C LEU A 248 -10.75 29.38 40.08
N GLN A 249 -11.44 29.41 38.94
CA GLN A 249 -12.65 28.64 38.73
C GLN A 249 -12.32 27.21 38.29
N LYS A 250 -11.39 27.06 37.34
CA LYS A 250 -11.05 25.74 36.79
C LYS A 250 -9.58 25.62 36.39
N ILE A 251 -8.97 24.46 36.62
CA ILE A 251 -7.73 24.02 35.97
C ILE A 251 -7.98 22.64 35.40
N GLU A 252 -7.78 22.45 34.11
CA GLU A 252 -7.82 21.15 33.45
C GLU A 252 -6.42 20.83 32.91
N ALA A 253 -5.97 19.58 33.04
CA ALA A 253 -4.72 19.08 32.49
C ALA A 253 -4.94 17.73 31.79
N GLY A 254 -4.22 17.51 30.68
CA GLY A 254 -4.41 16.38 29.77
C GLY A 254 -5.41 16.73 28.66
N ASN A 255 -6.42 15.92 28.39
CA ASN A 255 -7.43 16.21 27.37
C ASN A 255 -8.33 17.39 27.82
N VAL A 256 -8.21 18.51 27.12
CA VAL A 256 -8.94 19.76 27.38
C VAL A 256 -9.67 20.22 26.12
N THR A 257 -10.71 21.03 26.31
CA THR A 257 -11.47 21.65 25.22
C THR A 257 -11.55 23.15 25.48
N MET A 258 -11.48 23.94 24.41
CA MET A 258 -11.65 25.39 24.47
C MET A 258 -12.73 25.80 23.47
N PRO A 259 -14.02 25.49 23.75
CA PRO A 259 -15.10 26.00 22.92
C PRO A 259 -15.14 27.52 23.02
N LEU A 260 -15.36 28.18 21.88
CA LEU A 260 -15.55 29.62 21.77
C LEU A 260 -16.94 29.88 21.18
N SER A 261 -17.58 30.97 21.59
CA SER A 261 -18.92 31.35 21.13
C SER A 261 -18.95 31.92 19.71
N GLY A 262 -17.80 32.37 19.20
CA GLY A 262 -17.70 33.00 17.89
C GLY A 262 -17.72 32.00 16.72
N SER A 263 -18.19 32.48 15.58
CA SER A 263 -18.19 31.80 14.28
C SER A 263 -16.90 32.03 13.47
N LEU A 264 -16.21 33.17 13.66
CA LEU A 264 -14.96 33.50 12.97
C LEU A 264 -13.72 32.90 13.62
N ILE A 265 -13.69 32.81 14.96
CA ILE A 265 -12.64 32.14 15.72
C ILE A 265 -13.25 30.94 16.41
N THR A 266 -13.15 29.78 15.77
CA THR A 266 -13.65 28.54 16.32
C THR A 266 -12.65 27.97 17.34
N GLY A 267 -13.19 27.58 18.49
CA GLY A 267 -12.45 26.85 19.51
C GLY A 267 -12.05 25.45 19.04
N SER A 268 -11.03 24.85 19.66
CA SER A 268 -10.68 23.44 19.39
C SER A 268 -11.22 22.52 20.48
N HIS A 269 -11.73 21.37 20.05
CA HIS A 269 -12.37 20.36 20.89
C HIS A 269 -11.45 19.21 21.27
N ASN A 270 -10.30 19.02 20.61
CA ASN A 270 -9.36 17.94 20.95
C ASN A 270 -7.93 18.44 21.19
N LEU A 271 -7.66 18.84 22.44
CA LEU A 271 -6.38 19.38 22.88
C LEU A 271 -5.80 18.54 24.00
N PHE A 272 -4.49 18.31 23.98
CA PHE A 272 -3.76 17.72 25.09
C PHE A 272 -2.82 18.76 25.72
N GLY A 273 -3.13 19.22 26.92
CA GLY A 273 -2.39 20.31 27.56
C GLY A 273 -2.99 20.78 28.86
N ILE A 274 -2.82 22.07 29.15
CA ILE A 274 -3.31 22.72 30.36
C ILE A 274 -4.28 23.83 29.96
N LYS A 275 -5.45 23.85 30.59
CA LYS A 275 -6.45 24.91 30.49
C LYS A 275 -6.70 25.51 31.87
N THR A 276 -6.86 26.83 31.94
CA THR A 276 -7.17 27.54 33.19
C THR A 276 -8.29 28.54 32.96
N GLU A 277 -9.27 28.58 33.85
CA GLU A 277 -10.36 29.56 33.87
C GLU A 277 -10.26 30.40 35.14
N LEU A 278 -10.13 31.73 34.97
CA LEU A 278 -9.99 32.70 36.05
C LEU A 278 -11.13 33.72 35.98
N LYS A 279 -11.82 33.96 37.09
CA LYS A 279 -12.91 34.94 37.18
C LYS A 279 -12.51 36.12 38.05
N PHE A 280 -12.44 37.30 37.44
CA PHE A 280 -12.17 38.58 38.09
C PHE A 280 -13.42 39.45 38.05
N GLY A 281 -14.34 39.24 39.00
CA GLY A 281 -15.63 39.92 39.01
C GLY A 281 -16.48 39.50 37.82
N ASN A 282 -16.67 40.40 36.86
CA ASN A 282 -17.41 40.17 35.61
C ASN A 282 -16.54 39.76 34.43
N LEU A 283 -15.21 39.70 34.60
CA LEU A 283 -14.28 39.25 33.57
C LEU A 283 -13.94 37.77 33.78
N LEU A 284 -14.21 36.93 32.80
CA LEU A 284 -13.74 35.55 32.72
C LEU A 284 -12.54 35.49 31.77
N VAL A 285 -11.44 34.90 32.23
CA VAL A 285 -10.20 34.73 31.49
C VAL A 285 -9.92 33.24 31.35
N THR A 286 -9.99 32.73 30.12
CA THR A 286 -9.69 31.34 29.79
C THR A 286 -8.37 31.30 29.05
N ASN A 287 -7.39 30.56 29.58
CA ASN A 287 -6.11 30.32 28.91
C ASN A 287 -5.95 28.85 28.59
N VAL A 288 -5.33 28.54 27.45
CA VAL A 288 -4.95 27.19 27.04
C VAL A 288 -3.50 27.17 26.58
N PHE A 289 -2.77 26.14 26.99
CA PHE A 289 -1.46 25.79 26.48
C PHE A 289 -1.48 24.29 26.19
N SER A 290 -1.51 23.91 24.92
CA SER A 290 -1.78 22.53 24.53
C SER A 290 -1.11 22.14 23.23
N GLN A 291 -1.05 20.84 23.00
CA GLN A 291 -0.87 20.26 21.68
C GLN A 291 -2.25 19.99 21.07
N GLN A 292 -2.49 20.48 19.87
CA GLN A 292 -3.69 20.18 19.10
C GLN A 292 -3.54 18.81 18.43
N LYS A 293 -4.52 17.92 18.66
CA LYS A 293 -4.56 16.59 18.04
C LYS A 293 -5.58 16.50 16.90
N GLY A 294 -6.52 17.44 16.81
CA GLY A 294 -7.51 17.54 15.74
C GLY A 294 -7.07 18.39 14.54
N GLN A 295 -7.72 18.18 13.40
CA GLN A 295 -7.63 19.00 12.20
C GLN A 295 -9.04 19.39 11.75
N SER A 296 -9.25 20.67 11.43
CA SER A 296 -10.53 21.11 10.88
C SER A 296 -10.64 20.74 9.40
N LYS A 297 -11.80 20.22 9.00
CA LYS A 297 -12.14 19.84 7.63
C LYS A 297 -13.50 20.41 7.28
N THR A 298 -13.66 20.83 6.03
CA THR A 298 -14.93 21.33 5.50
C THR A 298 -15.31 20.55 4.26
N VAL A 299 -16.57 20.12 4.19
CA VAL A 299 -17.20 19.43 3.06
C VAL A 299 -18.40 20.25 2.61
N GLU A 300 -18.47 20.59 1.33
CA GLU A 300 -19.60 21.31 0.75
C GLU A 300 -20.38 20.37 -0.17
N VAL A 301 -21.71 20.37 -0.07
CA VAL A 301 -22.61 19.48 -0.80
C VAL A 301 -23.79 20.27 -1.34
N GLN A 302 -24.21 19.99 -2.56
CA GLN A 302 -25.40 20.60 -3.17
C GLN A 302 -26.39 19.51 -3.60
N GLY A 303 -27.68 19.65 -3.26
CA GLY A 303 -28.73 18.73 -3.74
C GLY A 303 -28.77 17.35 -3.07
N GLY A 304 -28.18 17.18 -1.88
CA GLY A 304 -28.35 15.98 -1.04
C GLY A 304 -27.42 14.81 -1.33
N ALA A 305 -26.48 14.96 -2.25
CA ALA A 305 -25.44 13.99 -2.50
C ALA A 305 -24.15 14.70 -2.95
N THR A 306 -23.01 14.19 -2.51
CA THR A 306 -21.70 14.76 -2.84
C THR A 306 -21.40 14.53 -4.32
N THR A 307 -21.25 15.61 -5.10
CA THR A 307 -20.60 15.52 -6.40
C THR A 307 -19.10 15.37 -6.18
N THR A 308 -18.49 14.41 -6.86
CA THR A 308 -17.04 14.20 -6.82
C THR A 308 -16.45 14.80 -8.09
N PRO A 309 -15.63 15.85 -8.00
CA PRO A 309 -14.94 16.36 -9.17
C PRO A 309 -13.88 15.36 -9.61
N PHE A 310 -13.65 15.27 -10.93
CA PHE A 310 -12.55 14.51 -11.50
C PHE A 310 -11.85 15.35 -12.57
N GLU A 311 -10.54 15.14 -12.68
CA GLU A 311 -9.71 15.69 -13.73
C GLU A 311 -8.82 14.56 -14.28
N ILE A 312 -8.79 14.38 -15.60
CA ILE A 312 -7.96 13.38 -16.29
C ILE A 312 -7.26 14.07 -17.45
N THR A 313 -5.97 13.85 -17.67
CA THR A 313 -5.28 14.41 -18.86
C THR A 313 -5.46 13.50 -20.07
N ALA A 314 -5.37 14.06 -21.27
CA ALA A 314 -5.54 13.29 -22.50
C ALA A 314 -4.44 12.23 -22.70
N ASP A 315 -3.26 12.39 -22.11
CA ASP A 315 -2.23 11.35 -22.12
C ASP A 315 -2.57 10.16 -21.21
N ASP A 316 -3.47 10.31 -20.23
CA ASP A 316 -3.85 9.28 -19.25
C ASP A 316 -4.99 8.39 -19.75
N TYR A 317 -4.87 7.90 -20.99
CA TYR A 317 -5.80 6.89 -21.53
C TYR A 317 -5.58 5.52 -20.86
N ASP A 318 -6.62 4.69 -20.83
CA ASP A 318 -6.63 3.38 -20.15
C ASP A 318 -5.85 2.31 -20.96
N ALA A 319 -4.52 2.39 -20.91
CA ALA A 319 -3.58 1.60 -21.70
C ALA A 319 -3.67 0.09 -21.43
N ASN A 320 -3.30 -0.71 -22.43
CA ASN A 320 -3.19 -2.18 -22.35
C ASN A 320 -4.46 -2.94 -21.92
N ARG A 321 -5.66 -2.35 -22.06
CA ARG A 321 -6.94 -2.98 -21.68
C ARG A 321 -7.96 -3.09 -22.80
N HIS A 322 -7.97 -2.12 -23.70
CA HIS A 322 -9.01 -1.95 -24.71
C HIS A 322 -8.42 -2.18 -26.09
N TYR A 323 -8.98 -3.13 -26.85
CA TYR A 323 -8.45 -3.50 -28.15
C TYR A 323 -9.55 -3.73 -29.17
N PHE A 324 -9.42 -3.16 -30.36
CA PHE A 324 -10.14 -3.61 -31.54
C PHE A 324 -9.70 -5.03 -31.91
N ILE A 325 -10.63 -5.84 -32.42
CA ILE A 325 -10.34 -7.25 -32.75
C ILE A 325 -9.72 -7.44 -34.14
N SER A 326 -9.75 -6.40 -35.00
CA SER A 326 -9.14 -6.34 -36.33
C SER A 326 -9.16 -4.89 -36.84
N GLN A 327 -8.30 -4.55 -37.81
CA GLN A 327 -8.23 -3.20 -38.38
C GLN A 327 -9.54 -2.77 -39.03
N TYR A 328 -10.29 -3.73 -39.59
CA TYR A 328 -11.62 -3.47 -40.14
C TYR A 328 -12.57 -2.77 -39.17
N PHE A 329 -12.54 -3.16 -37.88
CA PHE A 329 -13.40 -2.60 -36.84
C PHE A 329 -12.92 -1.23 -36.39
N ARG A 330 -11.61 -1.04 -36.31
CA ARG A 330 -10.97 0.25 -36.05
C ARG A 330 -11.37 1.29 -37.09
N ASP A 331 -11.18 0.98 -38.37
CA ASP A 331 -11.44 1.93 -39.48
C ASP A 331 -12.91 2.34 -39.60
N ARG A 332 -13.83 1.50 -39.12
CA ARG A 332 -15.28 1.75 -39.16
C ARG A 332 -15.85 2.33 -37.88
N TYR A 333 -15.05 2.43 -36.82
CA TYR A 333 -15.53 2.88 -35.52
C TYR A 333 -16.14 4.29 -35.59
N ASP A 334 -15.41 5.23 -36.18
CA ASP A 334 -15.83 6.63 -36.35
C ASP A 334 -17.10 6.74 -37.22
N GLU A 335 -17.18 5.98 -38.31
CA GLU A 335 -18.37 5.96 -39.18
C GLU A 335 -19.58 5.35 -38.47
N ALA A 336 -19.38 4.26 -37.74
CA ALA A 336 -20.45 3.55 -37.02
C ALA A 336 -21.07 4.42 -35.93
N LEU A 337 -20.30 5.33 -35.33
CA LEU A 337 -20.76 6.20 -34.24
C LEU A 337 -21.14 7.62 -34.69
N LYS A 338 -21.11 7.91 -35.99
CA LYS A 338 -21.45 9.23 -36.53
C LYS A 338 -22.87 9.72 -36.19
N ASN A 339 -23.83 8.81 -36.08
CA ASN A 339 -25.25 9.13 -35.88
C ASN A 339 -25.76 8.60 -34.52
N LEU A 340 -25.11 8.98 -33.41
CA LEU A 340 -25.60 8.68 -32.07
C LEU A 340 -27.08 9.07 -31.91
N PRO A 341 -27.89 8.32 -31.14
CA PRO A 341 -27.53 7.12 -30.37
C PRO A 341 -27.55 5.81 -31.19
N VAL A 342 -27.81 5.86 -32.51
CA VAL A 342 -27.94 4.65 -33.35
C VAL A 342 -26.58 4.26 -33.92
N ILE A 343 -26.11 3.06 -33.55
CA ILE A 343 -24.86 2.50 -34.09
C ILE A 343 -25.10 2.02 -35.53
N SER A 344 -24.40 2.63 -36.49
CA SER A 344 -24.48 2.31 -37.92
C SER A 344 -23.55 1.14 -38.27
N SER A 345 -23.75 -0.02 -37.65
CA SER A 345 -22.99 -1.25 -37.90
C SER A 345 -23.92 -2.40 -38.27
N ASN A 346 -23.54 -3.16 -39.30
CA ASN A 346 -24.25 -4.37 -39.73
C ASN A 346 -23.65 -5.64 -39.11
N ILE A 347 -22.75 -5.51 -38.13
CA ILE A 347 -22.04 -6.66 -37.53
C ILE A 347 -22.60 -6.98 -36.16
N ASN A 348 -22.68 -8.28 -35.87
CA ASN A 348 -22.99 -8.78 -34.54
C ASN A 348 -22.09 -9.99 -34.19
N ILE A 349 -21.17 -9.80 -33.25
CA ILE A 349 -20.29 -10.86 -32.75
C ILE A 349 -21.09 -11.86 -31.91
N ARG A 350 -21.04 -13.12 -32.31
CA ARG A 350 -21.78 -14.23 -31.66
C ARG A 350 -20.93 -14.94 -30.62
N LYS A 351 -19.64 -15.14 -30.93
CA LYS A 351 -18.70 -15.85 -30.07
C LYS A 351 -17.32 -15.20 -30.16
N ILE A 352 -16.64 -15.10 -29.02
CA ILE A 352 -15.26 -14.65 -28.94
C ILE A 352 -14.54 -15.42 -27.83
N GLU A 353 -13.34 -15.91 -28.13
CA GLU A 353 -12.39 -16.51 -27.18
C GLU A 353 -11.14 -15.62 -27.11
N VAL A 354 -10.75 -15.24 -25.89
CA VAL A 354 -9.61 -14.36 -25.64
C VAL A 354 -8.53 -15.13 -24.91
N TRP A 355 -7.32 -15.14 -25.47
CA TRP A 355 -6.18 -15.91 -25.00
C TRP A 355 -5.05 -14.98 -24.54
N VAL A 356 -4.45 -15.29 -23.40
CA VAL A 356 -3.34 -14.54 -22.82
C VAL A 356 -2.19 -15.44 -22.40
N THR A 357 -0.97 -14.89 -22.30
CA THR A 357 0.18 -15.58 -21.70
C THR A 357 -0.13 -16.03 -20.27
N ASN A 358 0.26 -17.26 -19.92
CA ASN A 358 -0.05 -17.83 -18.61
C ASN A 358 1.09 -17.62 -17.61
N ARG A 359 0.96 -16.61 -16.75
CA ARG A 359 1.92 -16.32 -15.66
C ARG A 359 1.62 -17.03 -14.35
N SER A 360 0.39 -17.50 -14.18
CA SER A 360 -0.11 -17.99 -12.88
C SER A 360 0.26 -19.45 -12.59
N GLY A 361 0.87 -20.15 -13.55
CA GLY A 361 1.16 -21.58 -13.44
C GLY A 361 -0.08 -22.47 -13.38
N LYS A 362 -1.26 -21.95 -13.73
CA LYS A 362 -2.53 -22.68 -13.77
C LYS A 362 -2.82 -23.15 -15.19
N PHE A 363 -2.80 -24.45 -15.41
CA PHE A 363 -2.94 -25.06 -16.74
C PHE A 363 -4.37 -25.53 -17.07
N ASP A 364 -5.36 -25.10 -16.28
CA ASP A 364 -6.77 -25.41 -16.54
C ASP A 364 -7.23 -24.74 -17.83
N ASN A 365 -7.74 -25.52 -18.79
CA ASN A 365 -8.15 -25.06 -20.13
C ASN A 365 -7.04 -24.33 -20.92
N SER A 366 -5.77 -24.67 -20.71
CA SER A 366 -4.68 -24.10 -21.49
C SER A 366 -4.49 -24.79 -22.85
N ARG A 367 -4.10 -24.02 -23.87
CA ARG A 367 -3.78 -24.52 -25.22
C ARG A 367 -2.47 -23.92 -25.73
N ASN A 368 -1.80 -24.63 -26.62
CA ASN A 368 -0.76 -24.04 -27.44
C ASN A 368 -1.42 -23.15 -28.49
N ILE A 369 -0.89 -21.96 -28.72
CA ILE A 369 -1.40 -21.03 -29.73
C ILE A 369 -0.24 -20.48 -30.57
N VAL A 370 -0.52 -20.24 -31.84
CA VAL A 370 0.28 -19.41 -32.73
C VAL A 370 -0.63 -18.28 -33.20
N ALA A 371 -0.34 -17.06 -32.75
CA ALA A 371 -1.12 -15.89 -33.07
C ALA A 371 -0.41 -15.11 -34.18
N PHE A 372 -1.16 -14.64 -35.18
CA PHE A 372 -0.61 -13.94 -36.34
C PHE A 372 -1.16 -12.52 -36.45
N THR A 373 -0.31 -11.57 -36.82
CA THR A 373 -0.67 -10.17 -37.05
C THR A 373 -1.60 -10.04 -38.26
N ASP A 374 -1.33 -10.73 -39.36
CA ASP A 374 -2.09 -10.56 -40.60
C ASP A 374 -3.37 -11.42 -40.69
N LEU A 375 -3.68 -12.28 -39.70
CA LEU A 375 -4.83 -13.18 -39.82
C LEU A 375 -6.15 -12.40 -39.94
N GLY A 376 -6.86 -12.58 -41.05
CA GLY A 376 -8.14 -11.90 -41.30
C GLY A 376 -8.02 -10.44 -41.77
N GLU A 377 -6.80 -9.94 -42.02
CA GLU A 377 -6.57 -8.60 -42.57
C GLU A 377 -6.54 -8.59 -44.12
N ASN A 378 -6.82 -7.43 -44.73
CA ASN A 378 -6.93 -7.28 -46.18
C ASN A 378 -6.27 -5.98 -46.67
N GLY A 379 -5.89 -5.95 -47.96
CA GLY A 379 -5.42 -4.75 -48.64
C GLY A 379 -4.14 -4.19 -48.03
N ASP A 380 -4.16 -2.90 -47.72
CA ASP A 380 -3.01 -2.18 -47.17
C ASP A 380 -2.73 -2.54 -45.69
N HIS A 381 -3.60 -3.31 -45.03
CA HIS A 381 -3.42 -3.81 -43.66
C HIS A 381 -2.66 -5.14 -43.56
N ILE A 382 -2.17 -5.67 -44.69
CA ILE A 382 -1.29 -6.84 -44.71
C ILE A 382 0.14 -6.37 -44.44
N TYR A 383 0.66 -6.68 -43.26
CA TYR A 383 2.00 -6.29 -42.80
C TYR A 383 3.11 -7.02 -43.55
N SER A 384 2.86 -8.27 -43.95
CA SER A 384 3.82 -9.16 -44.62
C SER A 384 3.44 -9.41 -46.10
N PRO A 385 3.42 -8.37 -46.97
CA PRO A 385 2.92 -8.48 -48.35
C PRO A 385 3.81 -9.32 -49.27
N ASP A 386 5.08 -9.53 -48.90
CA ASP A 386 6.00 -10.42 -49.62
C ASP A 386 5.61 -11.90 -49.46
N ASN A 387 4.91 -12.24 -48.37
CA ASN A 387 4.49 -13.60 -48.05
C ASN A 387 3.00 -13.85 -48.33
N PHE A 388 2.15 -12.83 -48.13
CA PHE A 388 0.69 -12.97 -48.18
C PHE A 388 0.03 -11.95 -49.10
N SER A 389 -1.12 -12.34 -49.67
CA SER A 389 -1.90 -11.47 -50.55
C SER A 389 -3.38 -11.49 -50.16
N ALA A 390 -4.05 -10.36 -50.41
CA ALA A 390 -5.49 -10.22 -50.26
C ALA A 390 -6.27 -11.24 -51.12
N ASN A 391 -7.34 -11.79 -50.56
CA ASN A 391 -8.20 -12.78 -51.19
C ASN A 391 -9.68 -12.51 -50.85
N GLY A 392 -10.35 -11.73 -51.70
CA GLY A 392 -11.79 -11.45 -51.57
C GLY A 392 -12.13 -10.10 -50.92
N PRO A 393 -13.36 -9.93 -50.39
CA PRO A 393 -13.86 -8.64 -49.90
C PRO A 393 -13.14 -8.17 -48.62
N LEU A 394 -13.20 -6.88 -48.34
CA LEU A 394 -12.61 -6.20 -47.17
C LEU A 394 -13.17 -6.66 -45.80
N ILE A 395 -13.93 -7.74 -45.73
CA ILE A 395 -14.58 -8.23 -44.51
C ILE A 395 -13.63 -9.25 -43.83
N PRO A 396 -13.36 -9.16 -42.52
CA PRO A 396 -12.46 -10.09 -41.83
C PRO A 396 -12.99 -11.52 -41.78
N ASP A 397 -12.21 -12.45 -42.32
CA ASP A 397 -12.46 -13.88 -42.34
C ASP A 397 -11.12 -14.62 -42.50
N ASN A 398 -11.05 -15.87 -42.08
CA ASN A 398 -9.87 -16.71 -42.31
C ASN A 398 -9.50 -16.81 -43.79
N SER A 399 -10.46 -16.65 -44.71
CA SER A 399 -10.22 -16.68 -46.15
C SER A 399 -9.86 -15.33 -46.78
N THR A 400 -9.89 -14.24 -46.01
CA THR A 400 -9.71 -12.85 -46.48
C THR A 400 -8.32 -12.57 -47.07
N ASN A 401 -7.31 -13.34 -46.66
CA ASN A 401 -6.00 -13.35 -47.27
C ASN A 401 -5.46 -14.78 -47.38
N THR A 402 -4.28 -14.93 -47.97
CA THR A 402 -3.66 -16.25 -48.18
C THR A 402 -2.97 -16.82 -46.93
N LEU A 403 -2.87 -16.08 -45.82
CA LEU A 403 -2.11 -16.50 -44.63
C LEU A 403 -2.65 -17.80 -44.04
N TYR A 404 -3.94 -17.84 -43.71
CA TYR A 404 -4.53 -19.00 -43.01
C TYR A 404 -4.33 -20.30 -43.80
N GLN A 405 -4.62 -20.27 -45.10
CA GLN A 405 -4.41 -21.45 -45.97
C GLN A 405 -2.93 -21.82 -46.09
N THR A 406 -2.04 -20.82 -46.21
CA THR A 406 -0.59 -21.05 -46.28
C THR A 406 -0.08 -21.74 -45.00
N MET A 407 -0.58 -21.34 -43.83
CA MET A 407 -0.22 -21.95 -42.54
C MET A 407 -0.78 -23.38 -42.40
N LEU A 408 -1.97 -23.65 -42.93
CA LEU A 408 -2.54 -25.01 -42.97
C LEU A 408 -1.73 -25.95 -43.88
N ASP A 409 -1.15 -25.42 -44.95
CA ASP A 409 -0.39 -26.20 -45.94
C ASP A 409 1.04 -26.54 -45.45
N GLN A 410 1.53 -25.94 -44.37
CA GLN A 410 2.85 -26.23 -43.78
C GLN A 410 2.80 -27.47 -42.85
N PRO A 411 3.45 -28.59 -43.22
CA PRO A 411 3.45 -29.79 -42.38
C PRO A 411 4.19 -29.54 -41.06
N GLY A 412 3.54 -29.85 -39.93
CA GLY A 412 4.18 -29.77 -38.61
C GLY A 412 4.15 -28.39 -37.96
N LEU A 413 3.57 -27.36 -38.58
CA LEU A 413 3.42 -26.02 -37.98
C LEU A 413 2.52 -26.03 -36.73
N ARG A 414 1.65 -27.03 -36.61
CA ARG A 414 0.81 -27.26 -35.42
C ARG A 414 1.60 -27.71 -34.20
N ASP A 415 2.78 -28.30 -34.40
CA ASP A 415 3.67 -28.66 -33.31
C ASP A 415 4.49 -27.43 -32.91
N ILE A 416 4.21 -26.92 -31.71
CA ILE A 416 4.80 -25.68 -31.20
C ILE A 416 6.35 -25.70 -31.18
N ALA A 417 6.97 -26.88 -31.10
CA ALA A 417 8.42 -27.03 -31.14
C ALA A 417 9.01 -26.72 -32.53
N ASN A 418 8.25 -26.92 -33.61
CA ASN A 418 8.72 -26.72 -34.98
C ASN A 418 8.38 -25.33 -35.54
N VAL A 419 7.49 -24.57 -34.88
CA VAL A 419 6.98 -23.28 -35.34
C VAL A 419 8.10 -22.32 -35.73
N SER A 420 9.07 -22.09 -34.84
CA SER A 420 10.18 -21.16 -35.11
C SER A 420 11.02 -21.58 -36.32
N THR A 421 11.32 -22.88 -36.46
CA THR A 421 12.10 -23.41 -37.58
C THR A 421 11.35 -23.27 -38.91
N ILE A 422 10.05 -23.60 -38.93
CA ILE A 422 9.23 -23.51 -40.15
C ILE A 422 9.04 -22.05 -40.57
N LEU A 423 8.67 -21.18 -39.63
CA LEU A 423 8.36 -19.78 -39.92
C LEU A 423 9.61 -18.97 -40.28
N SER A 424 10.80 -19.34 -39.80
CA SER A 424 12.07 -18.72 -40.24
C SER A 424 12.39 -18.90 -41.73
N SER A 425 11.68 -19.77 -42.45
CA SER A 425 11.85 -19.96 -43.90
C SER A 425 11.09 -18.92 -44.74
N PHE A 426 10.17 -18.17 -44.13
CA PHE A 426 9.43 -17.08 -44.78
C PHE A 426 10.29 -15.82 -44.81
N ILE A 427 10.08 -14.97 -45.81
CA ILE A 427 10.91 -13.80 -46.05
C ILE A 427 10.53 -12.72 -45.04
N ASN A 428 11.48 -12.23 -44.23
CA ASN A 428 11.27 -11.18 -43.23
C ASN A 428 10.07 -11.45 -42.29
N PHE A 429 9.87 -12.71 -41.88
CA PHE A 429 8.74 -13.10 -41.03
C PHE A 429 9.23 -13.43 -39.63
N GLU A 430 9.10 -12.48 -38.71
CA GLU A 430 9.78 -12.51 -37.41
C GLU A 430 8.81 -12.71 -36.23
N ALA A 431 9.31 -13.39 -35.19
CA ALA A 431 8.57 -13.55 -33.93
C ALA A 431 8.59 -12.24 -33.14
N GLY A 432 7.45 -11.84 -32.58
CA GLY A 432 7.27 -10.54 -31.93
C GLY A 432 6.59 -9.51 -32.83
N ASP A 433 6.86 -9.54 -34.13
CA ASP A 433 6.25 -8.61 -35.08
C ASP A 433 5.13 -9.24 -35.91
N ASP A 434 5.41 -10.32 -36.63
CA ASP A 434 4.44 -10.96 -37.52
C ASP A 434 3.62 -12.05 -36.82
N TYR A 435 4.25 -12.74 -35.86
CA TYR A 435 3.61 -13.83 -35.13
C TYR A 435 4.14 -13.96 -33.70
N GLU A 436 3.33 -14.59 -32.86
CA GLU A 436 3.70 -14.99 -31.51
C GLU A 436 3.35 -16.44 -31.26
N LYS A 437 4.25 -17.18 -30.63
CA LYS A 437 3.97 -18.54 -30.16
C LYS A 437 3.87 -18.54 -28.64
N VAL A 438 2.77 -19.07 -28.11
CA VAL A 438 2.58 -19.17 -26.67
C VAL A 438 2.23 -20.60 -26.31
N GLN A 439 3.09 -21.21 -25.49
CA GLN A 439 2.84 -22.53 -24.95
C GLN A 439 1.93 -22.43 -23.73
N ASN A 440 0.91 -23.29 -23.65
CA ASN A 440 -0.07 -23.28 -22.55
C ASN A 440 -0.71 -21.89 -22.27
N ALA A 441 -1.08 -21.16 -23.32
CA ALA A 441 -1.84 -19.93 -23.20
C ALA A 441 -3.14 -20.17 -22.44
N ARG A 442 -3.55 -19.18 -21.64
CA ARG A 442 -4.74 -19.24 -20.80
C ARG A 442 -5.93 -18.62 -21.54
N LEU A 443 -7.03 -19.37 -21.61
CA LEU A 443 -8.32 -18.84 -22.05
C LEU A 443 -8.91 -17.97 -20.93
N LEU A 444 -9.24 -16.71 -21.23
CA LEU A 444 -9.94 -15.84 -20.30
C LEU A 444 -11.41 -16.25 -20.16
N SER A 445 -11.91 -16.22 -18.94
CA SER A 445 -13.33 -16.39 -18.66
C SER A 445 -14.12 -15.15 -19.08
N THR A 446 -15.42 -15.32 -19.34
CA THR A 446 -16.33 -14.21 -19.68
C THR A 446 -16.52 -13.18 -18.56
N SER A 447 -16.07 -13.47 -17.34
CA SER A 447 -16.02 -12.52 -16.22
C SER A 447 -14.74 -11.68 -16.18
N GLU A 448 -13.71 -12.03 -16.95
CA GLU A 448 -12.41 -11.34 -16.97
C GLU A 448 -12.33 -10.27 -18.08
N TYR A 449 -13.26 -10.30 -19.04
CA TYR A 449 -13.35 -9.30 -20.10
C TYR A 449 -14.80 -9.00 -20.47
N SER A 450 -15.00 -7.88 -21.14
CA SER A 450 -16.24 -7.52 -21.84
C SER A 450 -15.93 -7.23 -23.30
N PHE A 451 -16.93 -7.27 -24.17
CA PHE A 451 -16.76 -6.94 -25.58
C PHE A 451 -18.00 -6.23 -26.12
N ASN A 452 -17.81 -5.37 -27.12
CA ASN A 452 -18.90 -4.72 -27.84
C ASN A 452 -19.19 -5.49 -29.12
N ALA A 453 -20.35 -6.16 -29.16
CA ALA A 453 -20.71 -7.05 -30.27
C ALA A 453 -20.92 -6.33 -31.61
N THR A 454 -21.23 -5.03 -31.59
CA THR A 454 -21.52 -4.23 -32.79
C THR A 454 -20.31 -3.45 -33.30
N LEU A 455 -19.45 -2.97 -32.40
CA LEU A 455 -18.28 -2.14 -32.72
C LEU A 455 -16.97 -2.95 -32.82
N GLY A 456 -16.95 -4.18 -32.30
CA GLY A 456 -15.81 -5.08 -32.48
C GLY A 456 -14.56 -4.71 -31.70
N TYR A 457 -14.72 -4.45 -30.40
CA TYR A 457 -13.61 -4.32 -29.47
C TYR A 457 -13.83 -5.12 -28.19
N ILE A 458 -12.73 -5.48 -27.53
CA ILE A 458 -12.69 -6.11 -26.21
C ILE A 458 -12.17 -5.13 -25.17
N SER A 459 -12.53 -5.37 -23.92
CA SER A 459 -12.15 -4.54 -22.77
C SER A 459 -11.89 -5.45 -21.59
N LEU A 460 -10.62 -5.51 -21.18
CA LEU A 460 -10.14 -6.38 -20.10
C LEU A 460 -10.37 -5.74 -18.73
N ASN A 461 -10.71 -6.56 -17.74
CA ASN A 461 -10.91 -6.09 -16.37
C ASN A 461 -9.58 -5.87 -15.62
N SER A 462 -8.50 -6.49 -16.09
CA SER A 462 -7.12 -6.27 -15.65
C SER A 462 -6.28 -5.74 -16.81
N GLN A 463 -5.35 -4.84 -16.50
CA GLN A 463 -4.35 -4.38 -17.46
C GLN A 463 -3.39 -5.52 -17.75
N LEU A 464 -3.03 -5.69 -19.02
CA LEU A 464 -2.00 -6.65 -19.40
C LEU A 464 -0.62 -6.05 -19.15
N ASN A 465 0.33 -6.91 -18.79
CA ASN A 465 1.73 -6.51 -18.72
C ASN A 465 2.29 -6.33 -20.14
N ASN A 466 3.34 -5.52 -20.29
CA ASN A 466 3.94 -5.25 -21.60
C ASN A 466 4.51 -6.51 -22.29
N ASP A 467 4.96 -7.50 -21.52
CA ASP A 467 5.48 -8.80 -21.98
C ASP A 467 4.39 -9.86 -22.23
N GLU A 468 3.10 -9.54 -22.03
CA GLU A 468 2.00 -10.48 -22.27
C GLU A 468 1.48 -10.42 -23.70
N VAL A 469 1.23 -11.58 -24.28
CA VAL A 469 0.56 -11.73 -25.57
C VAL A 469 -0.95 -11.70 -25.36
N LEU A 470 -1.66 -11.00 -26.24
CA LEU A 470 -3.13 -11.04 -26.36
C LEU A 470 -3.51 -11.53 -27.74
N ALA A 471 -4.28 -12.61 -27.80
CA ALA A 471 -4.78 -13.17 -29.05
C ALA A 471 -6.28 -13.48 -28.95
N VAL A 472 -6.97 -13.47 -30.08
CA VAL A 472 -8.41 -13.73 -30.15
C VAL A 472 -8.78 -14.68 -31.28
N ALA A 473 -9.86 -15.42 -31.07
CA ALA A 473 -10.66 -16.03 -32.12
C ALA A 473 -12.10 -15.56 -31.96
N TYR A 474 -12.76 -15.20 -33.06
CA TYR A 474 -14.11 -14.69 -33.03
C TYR A 474 -14.94 -15.09 -34.24
N GLU A 475 -16.25 -15.16 -34.04
CA GLU A 475 -17.25 -15.45 -35.04
C GLU A 475 -18.36 -14.40 -34.93
N TYR A 476 -18.75 -13.87 -36.08
CA TYR A 476 -19.77 -12.82 -36.19
C TYR A 476 -20.66 -13.03 -37.40
N GLU A 477 -21.82 -12.38 -37.37
CA GLU A 477 -22.78 -12.38 -38.47
C GLU A 477 -22.87 -10.98 -39.06
N ASN A 478 -22.84 -10.88 -40.39
CA ASN A 478 -23.16 -9.64 -41.09
C ASN A 478 -24.65 -9.65 -41.46
N THR A 479 -25.41 -8.73 -40.89
CA THR A 479 -26.87 -8.64 -41.10
C THR A 479 -27.26 -8.33 -42.55
N SER A 480 -26.32 -7.86 -43.37
CA SER A 480 -26.56 -7.55 -44.79
C SER A 480 -26.63 -8.81 -45.67
N ASP A 481 -25.89 -9.87 -45.32
CA ASP A 481 -25.82 -11.12 -46.12
C ASP A 481 -26.23 -12.38 -45.34
N GLY A 482 -26.40 -12.30 -44.02
CA GLY A 482 -26.81 -13.39 -43.15
C GLY A 482 -25.79 -14.53 -43.04
N LYS A 483 -24.51 -14.29 -43.40
CA LYS A 483 -23.46 -15.31 -43.37
C LYS A 483 -22.62 -15.17 -42.09
N PRO A 484 -22.23 -16.31 -41.47
CA PRO A 484 -21.24 -16.30 -40.41
C PRO A 484 -19.84 -16.11 -41.03
N TYR A 485 -19.05 -15.23 -40.42
CA TYR A 485 -17.64 -14.98 -40.72
C TYR A 485 -16.81 -15.33 -39.50
N ARG A 486 -15.61 -15.87 -39.72
CA ARG A 486 -14.75 -16.36 -38.63
C ARG A 486 -13.31 -16.01 -38.85
N VAL A 487 -12.67 -15.51 -37.79
CA VAL A 487 -11.23 -15.28 -37.72
C VAL A 487 -10.64 -16.06 -36.56
N GLY A 488 -9.61 -16.87 -36.85
CA GLY A 488 -8.98 -17.78 -35.90
C GLY A 488 -9.73 -19.09 -35.67
N GLU A 489 -9.27 -19.82 -34.66
CA GLU A 489 -9.77 -21.14 -34.30
C GLU A 489 -10.21 -21.22 -32.84
N PHE A 490 -11.34 -21.88 -32.60
CA PHE A 490 -11.87 -22.06 -31.25
C PHE A 490 -11.35 -23.33 -30.59
N SER A 491 -11.21 -23.29 -29.26
CA SER A 491 -10.70 -24.42 -28.45
C SER A 491 -11.55 -25.68 -28.48
N ASN A 492 -12.85 -25.56 -28.79
CA ASN A 492 -13.82 -26.65 -28.77
C ASN A 492 -13.93 -27.41 -30.11
N GLU A 493 -13.08 -27.08 -31.08
CA GLU A 493 -13.06 -27.68 -32.42
C GLU A 493 -11.70 -28.29 -32.74
N GLU A 494 -11.59 -29.01 -33.86
CA GLU A 494 -10.29 -29.47 -34.36
C GLU A 494 -9.45 -28.26 -34.82
N PRO A 495 -8.13 -28.25 -34.55
CA PRO A 495 -7.33 -29.37 -34.04
C PRO A 495 -7.41 -29.54 -32.50
N SER A 496 -7.30 -30.78 -32.01
CA SER A 496 -7.24 -31.09 -30.57
C SER A 496 -5.84 -30.91 -29.96
N ALA A 497 -5.76 -30.67 -28.64
CA ALA A 497 -4.47 -30.57 -27.93
C ALA A 497 -3.66 -31.88 -28.09
N PRO A 498 -2.34 -31.83 -28.34
CA PRO A 498 -1.41 -30.71 -28.10
C PRO A 498 -1.20 -29.75 -29.29
N ASP A 499 -1.92 -29.93 -30.40
CA ASP A 499 -1.76 -29.09 -31.59
C ASP A 499 -2.14 -27.63 -31.30
N ALA A 500 -1.32 -26.72 -31.83
CA ALA A 500 -1.48 -25.30 -31.64
C ALA A 500 -2.64 -24.74 -32.45
N LEU A 501 -3.43 -23.85 -31.83
CA LEU A 501 -4.50 -23.10 -32.49
C LEU A 501 -3.92 -21.89 -33.23
N PHE A 502 -4.48 -21.57 -34.40
CA PHE A 502 -4.16 -20.35 -35.13
C PHE A 502 -5.13 -19.24 -34.74
N LEU A 503 -4.60 -18.12 -34.22
CA LEU A 503 -5.37 -17.02 -33.67
C LEU A 503 -4.95 -15.68 -34.29
N LYS A 504 -5.81 -14.65 -34.16
CA LYS A 504 -5.46 -13.27 -34.49
C LYS A 504 -4.67 -12.67 -33.33
N LEU A 505 -3.50 -12.09 -33.61
CA LEU A 505 -2.70 -11.37 -32.63
C LEU A 505 -3.23 -9.94 -32.46
N LEU A 506 -3.48 -9.52 -31.22
CA LEU A 506 -3.88 -8.15 -30.88
C LEU A 506 -2.77 -7.37 -30.17
N LYS A 507 -1.96 -8.06 -29.36
CA LYS A 507 -0.78 -7.49 -28.70
C LYS A 507 0.36 -8.53 -28.67
N PRO A 508 1.52 -8.24 -29.26
CA PRO A 508 2.73 -9.07 -29.12
C PRO A 508 3.46 -8.87 -27.78
N THR A 509 4.52 -9.65 -27.54
CA THR A 509 5.44 -9.44 -26.41
C THR A 509 6.33 -8.21 -26.59
N THR A 510 6.64 -7.86 -27.84
CA THR A 510 7.48 -6.70 -28.19
C THR A 510 6.63 -5.48 -28.50
N LEU A 511 6.70 -4.46 -27.65
CA LEU A 511 6.01 -3.20 -27.90
C LEU A 511 6.72 -2.42 -29.02
N SER A 512 6.06 -2.31 -30.18
CA SER A 512 6.57 -1.57 -31.33
C SER A 512 5.45 -0.68 -31.89
N THR A 513 5.65 0.63 -31.90
CA THR A 513 4.65 1.58 -32.38
C THR A 513 4.48 1.55 -33.90
N SER A 514 5.47 1.02 -34.63
CA SER A 514 5.37 0.79 -36.08
C SER A 514 4.63 -0.49 -36.46
N ASN A 515 4.36 -1.38 -35.50
CA ASN A 515 3.64 -2.62 -35.75
C ASN A 515 2.12 -2.34 -35.85
N PRO A 516 1.39 -2.90 -36.83
CA PRO A 516 -0.06 -2.66 -36.98
C PRO A 516 -0.88 -3.05 -35.74
N THR A 517 -0.41 -3.96 -34.90
CA THR A 517 -1.07 -4.31 -33.64
C THR A 517 -1.14 -3.13 -32.65
N TRP A 518 -0.22 -2.17 -32.75
CA TRP A 518 -0.25 -0.92 -31.97
C TRP A 518 -1.53 -0.11 -32.20
N ASP A 519 -2.02 -0.10 -33.44
CA ASP A 519 -3.22 0.61 -33.84
C ASP A 519 -4.51 -0.07 -33.36
N LEU A 520 -4.44 -1.37 -33.06
CA LEU A 520 -5.56 -2.13 -32.49
C LEU A 520 -5.81 -1.75 -31.03
N MET A 521 -4.81 -1.26 -30.30
CA MET A 521 -5.01 -0.74 -28.95
C MET A 521 -5.82 0.56 -29.00
N MET A 522 -6.95 0.58 -28.30
CA MET A 522 -7.81 1.75 -28.19
C MET A 522 -7.20 2.79 -27.24
N LYS A 523 -6.90 3.97 -27.78
CA LYS A 523 -6.31 5.12 -27.05
C LYS A 523 -7.33 6.24 -26.82
N ASN A 524 -8.61 5.89 -26.87
CA ASN A 524 -9.76 6.79 -26.81
C ASN A 524 -10.72 6.47 -25.63
N VAL A 525 -10.24 5.67 -24.67
CA VAL A 525 -10.97 5.26 -23.47
C VAL A 525 -10.25 5.80 -22.24
N TYR A 526 -10.99 6.46 -21.35
CA TYR A 526 -10.42 7.13 -20.18
C TYR A 526 -11.17 6.72 -18.91
N SER A 527 -10.46 6.33 -17.86
CA SER A 527 -11.06 5.97 -16.58
C SER A 527 -10.91 7.11 -15.56
N PHE A 528 -12.00 7.50 -14.91
CA PHE A 528 -11.98 8.41 -13.76
C PHE A 528 -12.15 7.66 -12.43
N ASN A 529 -11.89 6.35 -12.42
CA ASN A 529 -11.91 5.48 -11.24
C ASN A 529 -13.21 5.56 -10.40
N ALA A 530 -14.34 5.82 -11.07
CA ALA A 530 -15.64 5.88 -10.43
C ALA A 530 -16.45 4.59 -10.61
N TYR A 531 -17.35 4.32 -9.68
CA TYR A 531 -18.28 3.20 -9.77
C TYR A 531 -19.71 3.68 -9.69
N GLN A 532 -20.58 3.02 -10.45
CA GLN A 532 -22.03 3.26 -10.46
C GLN A 532 -22.39 4.75 -10.64
N VAL A 533 -21.84 5.33 -11.69
CA VAL A 533 -22.01 6.74 -12.07
C VAL A 533 -23.47 6.96 -12.45
N ASN A 534 -24.09 7.94 -11.79
CA ASN A 534 -25.43 8.37 -12.12
C ASN A 534 -25.38 9.34 -13.32
N SER A 535 -26.30 9.18 -14.28
CA SER A 535 -26.43 10.11 -15.41
C SER A 535 -26.92 11.49 -14.97
N GLN A 536 -27.70 11.55 -13.89
CA GLN A 536 -28.19 12.80 -13.31
C GLN A 536 -27.03 13.57 -12.69
N ASP A 537 -26.89 14.84 -13.11
CA ASP A 537 -25.87 15.77 -12.67
C ASP A 537 -24.42 15.35 -13.03
N PHE A 538 -24.25 14.40 -13.96
CA PHE A 538 -22.96 14.15 -14.58
C PHE A 538 -22.59 15.32 -15.49
N LYS A 539 -21.39 15.88 -15.27
CA LYS A 539 -20.82 16.90 -16.16
C LYS A 539 -19.43 16.46 -16.56
N LEU A 540 -19.12 16.67 -17.83
CA LEU A 540 -17.79 16.48 -18.38
C LEU A 540 -17.57 17.56 -19.44
N ASP A 541 -16.46 18.26 -19.31
CA ASP A 541 -15.96 19.23 -20.28
C ASP A 541 -14.58 18.78 -20.76
N VAL A 542 -14.32 18.94 -22.06
CA VAL A 542 -12.98 18.81 -22.63
C VAL A 542 -12.34 20.19 -22.66
N MET A 543 -11.22 20.31 -21.97
CA MET A 543 -10.50 21.57 -21.77
C MET A 543 -9.14 21.53 -22.47
N TYR A 544 -8.66 22.71 -22.87
CA TYR A 544 -7.34 22.93 -23.46
C TYR A 544 -6.59 24.01 -22.66
N ARG A 545 -5.35 23.72 -22.25
CA ARG A 545 -4.46 24.67 -21.58
C ARG A 545 -3.88 25.66 -22.59
N ASN A 546 -4.29 26.92 -22.51
CA ASN A 546 -3.81 27.96 -23.42
C ASN A 546 -2.65 28.76 -22.81
N ASP A 547 -1.43 28.52 -23.30
CA ASP A 547 -0.22 29.19 -22.82
C ASP A 547 -0.24 30.72 -23.01
N LYS A 548 -0.96 31.22 -24.03
CA LYS A 548 -1.01 32.67 -24.32
C LYS A 548 -1.81 33.44 -23.27
N THR A 549 -2.85 32.82 -22.72
CA THR A 549 -3.74 33.44 -21.72
C THR A 549 -3.48 32.93 -20.30
N GLY A 550 -2.70 31.85 -20.14
CA GLY A 550 -2.49 31.16 -18.86
C GLY A 550 -3.77 30.56 -18.29
N SER A 551 -4.81 30.39 -19.12
CA SER A 551 -6.15 29.95 -18.72
C SER A 551 -6.56 28.71 -19.51
N SER A 552 -7.39 27.86 -18.90
CA SER A 552 -7.97 26.69 -19.58
C SER A 552 -9.26 27.09 -20.29
N ILE A 553 -9.41 26.69 -21.55
CA ILE A 553 -10.57 27.02 -22.41
C ILE A 553 -11.21 25.73 -22.93
N ASN A 554 -12.52 25.74 -23.17
CA ASN A 554 -13.28 24.59 -23.68
C ASN A 554 -13.55 24.66 -25.20
N TYR A 555 -12.83 25.52 -25.92
CA TYR A 555 -12.88 25.69 -27.37
C TYR A 555 -11.45 25.97 -27.88
N LEU A 556 -11.21 25.83 -29.18
CA LEU A 556 -9.94 26.22 -29.80
C LEU A 556 -10.09 27.51 -30.61
N PRO A 557 -9.15 28.47 -30.49
CA PRO A 557 -9.14 29.69 -31.31
C PRO A 557 -8.43 29.45 -32.64
N ALA A 558 -8.79 28.39 -33.39
CA ALA A 558 -8.06 27.97 -34.58
C ALA A 558 -8.94 27.30 -35.64
N GLY A 559 -8.64 27.58 -36.90
CA GLY A 559 -9.24 26.93 -38.06
C GLY A 559 -10.75 27.10 -38.19
N GLU A 560 -11.40 26.13 -38.82
CA GLU A 560 -12.85 26.11 -39.04
C GLU A 560 -13.66 25.92 -37.75
N ILE A 561 -13.07 25.32 -36.71
CA ILE A 561 -13.72 25.08 -35.41
C ILE A 561 -13.60 26.25 -34.43
N GLN A 562 -13.22 27.43 -34.92
CA GLN A 562 -12.96 28.59 -34.07
C GLN A 562 -14.20 28.96 -33.24
N GLY A 563 -14.09 28.83 -31.91
CA GLY A 563 -15.16 29.17 -30.97
C GLY A 563 -16.23 28.08 -30.79
N GLU A 564 -16.07 26.90 -31.39
CA GLU A 564 -16.91 25.74 -31.12
C GLU A 564 -16.45 25.00 -29.85
N ILE A 565 -17.40 24.52 -29.05
CA ILE A 565 -17.12 23.75 -27.82
C ILE A 565 -16.48 22.41 -28.22
N LEU A 566 -15.39 22.04 -27.54
CA LEU A 566 -14.63 20.82 -27.84
C LEU A 566 -15.46 19.53 -27.70
N LEU A 567 -16.43 19.50 -26.78
CA LEU A 567 -17.38 18.37 -26.67
C LEU A 567 -18.10 18.11 -27.99
N LYS A 568 -18.64 19.16 -28.61
CA LYS A 568 -19.32 19.09 -29.90
C LYS A 568 -18.34 18.70 -31.00
N VAL A 569 -17.16 19.31 -31.03
CA VAL A 569 -16.14 19.03 -32.05
C VAL A 569 -15.73 17.56 -32.04
N LEU A 570 -15.55 16.97 -30.86
CA LEU A 570 -15.10 15.58 -30.64
C LEU A 570 -16.25 14.56 -30.67
N GLY A 571 -17.47 14.98 -31.00
CA GLY A 571 -18.63 14.11 -31.13
C GLY A 571 -19.25 13.63 -29.82
N LEU A 572 -18.89 14.23 -28.69
CA LEU A 572 -19.42 13.93 -27.36
C LEU A 572 -20.69 14.73 -26.99
N ASP A 573 -21.07 15.71 -27.80
CA ASP A 573 -22.29 16.54 -27.66
C ASP A 573 -22.94 16.68 -29.04
N ASN A 574 -23.75 15.69 -29.40
CA ASN A 574 -24.53 15.62 -30.63
C ASN A 574 -26.04 15.53 -30.36
N LEU A 575 -26.44 15.30 -29.11
CA LEU A 575 -27.82 15.08 -28.72
C LEU A 575 -28.29 16.13 -27.72
N ASN A 576 -29.60 16.36 -27.72
CA ASN A 576 -30.24 17.16 -26.68
C ASN A 576 -30.66 16.26 -25.50
N LYS A 577 -31.16 16.87 -24.42
CA LYS A 577 -31.73 16.16 -23.25
C LYS A 577 -32.75 15.05 -23.54
N ASN A 578 -33.41 15.06 -24.70
CA ASN A 578 -34.37 14.03 -25.12
C ASN A 578 -33.74 12.93 -25.99
N ASN A 579 -32.41 12.92 -26.14
CA ASN A 579 -31.65 12.08 -27.06
C ASN A 579 -32.02 12.26 -28.55
N GLU A 580 -32.48 13.46 -28.92
CA GLU A 580 -32.72 13.83 -30.32
C GLU A 580 -31.51 14.59 -30.89
N PRO A 581 -31.25 14.50 -32.21
CA PRO A 581 -30.13 15.21 -32.83
C PRO A 581 -30.15 16.73 -32.57
N GLY A 582 -29.04 17.26 -32.05
CA GLY A 582 -28.81 18.68 -31.80
C GLY A 582 -28.02 18.90 -30.51
N SER A 583 -26.88 19.60 -30.61
CA SER A 583 -25.99 19.90 -29.48
C SER A 583 -26.65 20.86 -28.47
N ASP A 584 -26.54 20.52 -27.17
CA ASP A 584 -27.05 21.34 -26.07
C ASP A 584 -25.95 21.85 -25.11
N GLY A 585 -24.69 21.56 -25.44
CA GLY A 585 -23.52 21.99 -24.69
C GLY A 585 -23.16 21.08 -23.52
N TYR A 586 -23.86 19.95 -23.34
CA TYR A 586 -23.58 18.94 -22.31
C TYR A 586 -23.11 17.63 -22.95
N PHE A 587 -22.42 16.81 -22.15
CA PHE A 587 -21.98 15.49 -22.57
C PHE A 587 -23.17 14.53 -22.80
N ASP A 588 -23.19 13.85 -23.94
CA ASP A 588 -24.15 12.82 -24.29
C ASP A 588 -23.93 11.55 -23.44
N PHE A 589 -24.70 11.38 -22.36
CA PHE A 589 -24.59 10.20 -21.48
C PHE A 589 -25.32 8.99 -22.07
N ILE A 590 -24.61 8.16 -22.84
CA ILE A 590 -25.13 6.92 -23.44
C ILE A 590 -24.35 5.73 -22.89
N ASP A 591 -25.00 4.98 -21.99
CA ASP A 591 -24.36 3.83 -21.34
C ASP A 591 -23.87 2.80 -22.37
N LYS A 592 -22.63 2.34 -22.19
CA LYS A 592 -21.86 1.41 -23.04
C LYS A 592 -21.50 1.93 -24.44
N ILE A 593 -21.76 3.20 -24.75
CA ILE A 593 -21.36 3.83 -26.01
C ILE A 593 -20.41 4.98 -25.76
N THR A 594 -20.83 6.01 -25.00
CA THR A 594 -19.98 7.16 -24.65
C THR A 594 -19.45 7.08 -23.22
N ILE A 595 -20.10 6.32 -22.35
CA ILE A 595 -19.68 6.07 -20.97
C ILE A 595 -20.08 4.67 -20.53
N ASN A 596 -19.26 4.00 -19.74
CA ASN A 596 -19.66 2.83 -18.96
C ASN A 596 -19.93 3.28 -17.53
N ALA A 597 -21.21 3.36 -17.16
CA ALA A 597 -21.63 3.88 -15.86
C ALA A 597 -21.19 2.96 -14.70
N SER A 598 -20.98 1.66 -14.95
CA SER A 598 -20.66 0.71 -13.89
C SER A 598 -19.25 0.88 -13.32
N ASN A 599 -18.28 1.27 -14.15
CA ASN A 599 -16.86 1.35 -13.82
C ASN A 599 -16.20 2.68 -14.24
N GLY A 600 -17.00 3.71 -14.55
CA GLY A 600 -16.52 5.08 -14.71
C GLY A 600 -15.50 5.23 -15.84
N LYS A 601 -15.81 4.67 -17.02
CA LYS A 601 -14.98 4.80 -18.23
C LYS A 601 -15.69 5.61 -19.30
N ILE A 602 -15.04 6.64 -19.83
CA ILE A 602 -15.51 7.44 -20.96
C ILE A 602 -14.95 6.86 -22.25
N TYR A 603 -15.78 6.76 -23.28
CA TYR A 603 -15.43 6.29 -24.61
C TYR A 603 -15.66 7.43 -25.58
N PHE A 604 -14.63 7.88 -26.27
CA PHE A 604 -14.79 8.84 -27.35
C PHE A 604 -15.32 8.12 -28.59
N PRO A 605 -16.32 8.67 -29.30
CA PRO A 605 -16.92 8.04 -30.48
C PRO A 605 -16.05 8.11 -31.74
N VAL A 606 -14.77 8.43 -31.56
CA VAL A 606 -13.74 8.57 -32.59
C VAL A 606 -12.48 7.87 -32.10
N THR A 607 -11.74 7.27 -33.02
CA THR A 607 -10.52 6.48 -32.74
C THR A 607 -9.38 7.34 -32.20
N GLU A 608 -9.14 8.50 -32.81
CA GLU A 608 -8.04 9.41 -32.47
C GLU A 608 -8.53 10.84 -32.20
N PRO A 609 -9.30 11.07 -31.12
CA PRO A 609 -9.96 12.35 -30.87
C PRO A 609 -9.03 13.56 -30.91
N PHE A 610 -7.83 13.46 -30.33
CA PHE A 610 -6.89 14.59 -30.25
C PHE A 610 -5.86 14.61 -31.39
N GLY A 611 -5.79 13.55 -32.19
CA GLY A 611 -4.81 13.35 -33.25
C GLY A 611 -5.35 13.72 -34.62
N SER A 612 -5.44 12.72 -35.50
CA SER A 612 -5.89 12.88 -36.89
C SER A 612 -7.28 13.50 -37.02
N TYR A 613 -8.23 13.12 -36.14
CA TYR A 613 -9.59 13.63 -36.17
C TYR A 613 -9.66 15.14 -35.90
N LEU A 614 -9.01 15.61 -34.83
CA LEU A 614 -8.98 17.04 -34.50
C LEU A 614 -8.27 17.84 -35.60
N LYS A 615 -7.20 17.30 -36.17
CA LYS A 615 -6.49 17.91 -37.30
C LYS A 615 -7.40 18.10 -38.51
N GLU A 616 -8.19 17.08 -38.87
CA GLU A 616 -9.19 17.18 -39.94
C GLU A 616 -10.23 18.26 -39.64
N LYS A 617 -10.73 18.32 -38.40
CA LYS A 617 -11.71 19.34 -37.98
C LYS A 617 -11.17 20.77 -38.06
N ILE A 618 -9.93 21.00 -37.63
CA ILE A 618 -9.30 22.34 -37.70
C ILE A 618 -9.10 22.76 -39.15
N THR A 619 -8.64 21.83 -40.00
CA THR A 619 -8.35 22.11 -41.42
C THR A 619 -9.61 22.23 -42.28
N GLY A 620 -10.73 21.66 -41.85
CA GLY A 620 -11.95 21.56 -42.67
C GLY A 620 -11.73 20.73 -43.95
N GLY A 621 -10.75 19.82 -43.94
CA GLY A 621 -10.31 19.08 -45.14
C GLY A 621 -9.45 19.89 -46.12
N SER A 622 -9.00 21.09 -45.74
CA SER A 622 -8.08 21.88 -46.56
C SER A 622 -6.66 21.31 -46.56
N THR A 623 -6.04 21.25 -47.74
CA THR A 623 -4.64 20.87 -47.93
C THR A 623 -3.68 22.07 -47.92
N ASP A 624 -4.17 23.25 -47.54
CA ASP A 624 -3.35 24.46 -47.46
C ASP A 624 -2.22 24.27 -46.41
N PRO A 625 -0.94 24.46 -46.79
CA PRO A 625 0.19 24.33 -45.87
C PRO A 625 0.12 25.24 -44.64
N GLU A 626 -0.47 26.45 -44.76
CA GLU A 626 -0.56 27.38 -43.63
C GLU A 626 -1.60 26.90 -42.60
N ILE A 627 -2.75 26.41 -43.07
CA ILE A 627 -3.80 25.87 -42.20
C ILE A 627 -3.33 24.57 -41.55
N ASN A 628 -2.64 23.70 -42.30
CA ASN A 628 -2.06 22.48 -41.74
C ASN A 628 -1.04 22.79 -40.63
N ARG A 629 -0.18 23.80 -40.80
CA ARG A 629 0.74 24.24 -39.75
C ARG A 629 0.03 24.73 -38.48
N ILE A 630 -1.13 25.37 -38.62
CA ILE A 630 -1.97 25.77 -37.48
C ILE A 630 -2.57 24.53 -36.81
N ALA A 631 -3.13 23.61 -37.59
CA ALA A 631 -3.69 22.36 -37.07
C ALA A 631 -2.64 21.53 -36.33
N ASP A 632 -1.43 21.43 -36.89
CA ASP A 632 -0.30 20.74 -36.29
C ASP A 632 0.04 21.30 -34.92
N GLN A 633 -0.11 22.61 -34.65
CA GLN A 633 0.14 23.16 -33.31
C GLN A 633 -0.80 22.60 -32.23
N TYR A 634 -2.03 22.22 -32.58
CA TYR A 634 -3.05 21.77 -31.64
C TYR A 634 -3.27 20.26 -31.67
N ALA A 635 -3.09 19.60 -32.82
CA ALA A 635 -3.22 18.16 -32.92
C ALA A 635 -2.11 17.47 -32.11
N PHE A 636 -2.51 16.54 -31.26
CA PHE A 636 -1.63 15.71 -30.45
C PHE A 636 -1.55 14.32 -31.08
N THR A 637 -0.88 14.22 -32.22
CA THR A 637 -0.74 12.96 -32.98
C THR A 637 0.24 12.00 -32.31
N GLU A 638 1.25 12.54 -31.63
CA GLU A 638 2.25 11.79 -30.87
C GLU A 638 1.61 10.89 -29.81
N LEU A 639 0.44 11.28 -29.26
CA LEU A 639 -0.35 10.45 -28.34
C LEU A 639 -0.73 9.07 -28.92
N TYR A 640 -0.89 8.98 -30.24
CA TYR A 640 -1.32 7.77 -30.94
C TYR A 640 -0.17 7.04 -31.64
N GLU A 641 0.88 7.77 -32.02
CA GLU A 641 2.05 7.28 -32.77
C GLU A 641 3.24 6.88 -31.87
N GLU A 642 3.33 7.42 -30.65
CA GLU A 642 4.41 7.16 -29.69
C GLU A 642 3.89 6.41 -28.45
N THR A 643 4.79 5.92 -27.60
CA THR A 643 4.40 5.31 -26.31
C THR A 643 3.77 6.36 -25.40
N GLN A 644 2.90 5.93 -24.46
CA GLN A 644 2.26 6.84 -23.50
C GLN A 644 3.30 7.69 -22.73
N SER A 645 4.42 7.07 -22.36
CA SER A 645 5.54 7.70 -21.67
C SER A 645 6.20 8.79 -22.51
N GLN A 646 6.48 8.53 -23.79
CA GLN A 646 7.06 9.50 -24.72
C GLN A 646 6.10 10.66 -25.00
N ALA A 647 4.83 10.36 -25.28
CA ALA A 647 3.80 11.37 -25.52
C ALA A 647 3.62 12.32 -24.31
N ARG A 648 3.71 11.80 -23.08
CA ARG A 648 3.65 12.60 -21.84
C ARG A 648 4.79 13.61 -21.74
N GLN A 649 5.98 13.29 -22.24
CA GLN A 649 7.13 14.20 -22.25
C GLN A 649 6.96 15.36 -23.24
N ASN A 650 6.08 15.22 -24.25
CA ASN A 650 5.76 16.28 -25.20
C ASN A 650 4.79 17.32 -24.60
N ALA A 651 5.31 18.13 -23.68
CA ALA A 651 4.54 19.17 -22.97
C ALA A 651 3.95 20.25 -23.90
N GLU A 652 4.48 20.41 -25.12
CA GLU A 652 3.93 21.38 -26.08
C GLU A 652 2.55 20.95 -26.61
N LYS A 653 2.29 19.64 -26.69
CA LYS A 653 1.04 19.05 -27.17
C LYS A 653 0.14 18.55 -26.06
N ASN A 654 0.71 18.05 -24.96
CA ASN A 654 -0.04 17.52 -23.83
C ASN A 654 -0.74 18.63 -23.01
N LYS A 655 -1.81 19.17 -23.60
CA LYS A 655 -2.56 20.33 -23.11
C LYS A 655 -4.05 20.07 -22.96
N PHE A 656 -4.53 18.94 -23.46
CA PHE A 656 -5.92 18.53 -23.32
C PHE A 656 -6.14 17.79 -22.00
N PHE A 657 -7.25 18.10 -21.34
CA PHE A 657 -7.66 17.41 -20.13
C PHE A 657 -9.18 17.46 -19.99
N PHE A 658 -9.76 16.46 -19.32
CA PHE A 658 -11.18 16.35 -19.05
C PHE A 658 -11.42 16.82 -17.64
N LYS A 659 -12.38 17.71 -17.48
CA LYS A 659 -12.81 18.18 -16.16
C LYS A 659 -14.29 17.91 -16.02
N GLY A 660 -14.67 17.27 -14.92
CA GLY A 660 -16.05 16.91 -14.71
C GLY A 660 -16.41 16.76 -13.24
N GLU A 661 -17.68 16.47 -13.02
CA GLU A 661 -18.19 16.06 -11.72
C GLU A 661 -19.23 14.96 -11.92
N TYR A 662 -19.24 14.00 -10.99
CA TYR A 662 -20.19 12.91 -11.03
C TYR A 662 -20.79 12.65 -9.64
N ARG A 663 -21.92 11.95 -9.64
CA ARG A 663 -22.55 11.43 -8.44
C ARG A 663 -22.62 9.91 -8.49
N SER A 664 -22.17 9.23 -7.45
CA SER A 664 -22.44 7.80 -7.27
C SER A 664 -23.89 7.59 -6.84
N SER A 665 -24.49 6.47 -7.25
CA SER A 665 -25.91 6.15 -7.01
C SER A 665 -26.36 6.01 -5.54
N GLY A 666 -25.50 6.27 -4.56
CA GLY A 666 -25.76 6.06 -3.12
C GLY A 666 -26.21 7.30 -2.35
N GLY A 667 -27.52 7.37 -2.04
CA GLY A 667 -28.15 7.88 -0.81
C GLY A 667 -27.97 9.35 -0.38
N SER A 668 -28.91 9.83 0.47
CA SER A 668 -28.89 11.14 1.18
C SER A 668 -27.82 11.25 2.28
N GLU A 669 -26.82 10.35 2.23
CA GLU A 669 -25.75 10.24 3.22
C GLU A 669 -24.49 10.88 2.65
N ILE A 670 -24.04 11.93 3.33
CA ILE A 670 -22.82 12.66 2.98
C ILE A 670 -21.68 12.02 3.77
N ASN A 671 -20.74 11.40 3.06
CA ASN A 671 -19.51 10.91 3.68
C ASN A 671 -18.54 12.07 3.95
N LEU A 672 -18.15 12.24 5.21
CA LEU A 672 -17.21 13.28 5.65
C LEU A 672 -15.74 12.89 5.38
N ASN A 673 -15.49 11.66 4.94
CA ASN A 673 -14.16 11.10 4.72
C ASN A 673 -13.27 11.28 5.96
N ALA A 674 -13.87 11.11 7.15
CA ALA A 674 -13.24 11.23 8.45
C ALA A 674 -13.96 10.28 9.41
N MET A 675 -13.24 9.34 10.01
CA MET A 675 -13.81 8.39 10.97
C MET A 675 -13.58 8.87 12.40
N ASN A 676 -14.41 8.43 13.35
CA ASN A 676 -14.29 8.75 14.78
C ASN A 676 -14.21 10.26 15.07
N ILE A 677 -15.17 11.01 14.52
CA ILE A 677 -15.28 12.45 14.69
C ILE A 677 -15.74 12.74 16.13
N PRO A 678 -15.11 13.66 16.89
CA PRO A 678 -15.59 14.06 18.20
C PRO A 678 -17.04 14.58 18.14
N GLU A 679 -17.89 14.08 19.04
CA GLU A 679 -19.30 14.50 19.14
C GLU A 679 -19.42 16.03 19.31
N GLY A 680 -20.34 16.65 18.56
CA GLY A 680 -20.59 18.09 18.60
C GLY A 680 -19.55 18.96 17.86
N SER A 681 -18.53 18.37 17.24
CA SER A 681 -17.58 19.12 16.39
C SER A 681 -18.12 19.41 14.99
N VAL A 682 -19.21 18.75 14.57
CA VAL A 682 -19.83 18.91 13.26
C VAL A 682 -20.80 20.08 13.29
N THR A 683 -20.56 21.07 12.45
CA THR A 683 -21.44 22.22 12.22
C THR A 683 -21.91 22.21 10.78
N VAL A 684 -23.21 22.09 10.56
CA VAL A 684 -23.82 22.12 9.23
C VAL A 684 -24.50 23.45 8.99
N THR A 685 -24.25 24.06 7.84
CA THR A 685 -24.87 25.31 7.41
C THR A 685 -25.49 25.14 6.03
N ALA A 686 -26.67 25.72 5.78
CA ALA A 686 -27.31 25.74 4.47
C ALA A 686 -27.67 27.18 4.09
N GLY A 687 -27.16 27.68 2.95
CA GLY A 687 -27.41 29.06 2.51
C GLY A 687 -27.00 30.12 3.55
N GLY A 688 -26.03 29.81 4.41
CA GLY A 688 -25.57 30.67 5.51
C GLY A 688 -26.30 30.52 6.85
N ALA A 689 -27.42 29.77 6.91
CA ALA A 689 -28.10 29.46 8.16
C ALA A 689 -27.51 28.20 8.80
N ILE A 690 -27.21 28.23 10.10
CA ILE A 690 -26.77 27.05 10.86
C ILE A 690 -27.97 26.12 11.08
N LEU A 691 -27.81 24.85 10.71
CA LEU A 691 -28.81 23.81 10.88
C LEU A 691 -28.72 23.19 12.27
N THR A 692 -29.83 22.63 12.76
CA THR A 692 -29.88 21.99 14.09
C THR A 692 -29.78 20.47 13.98
N GLU A 693 -28.82 19.87 14.67
CA GLU A 693 -28.66 18.41 14.75
C GLU A 693 -29.90 17.75 15.35
N ASN A 694 -30.26 16.57 14.86
CA ASN A 694 -31.47 15.78 15.15
C ASN A 694 -32.81 16.39 14.72
N THR A 695 -32.80 17.61 14.16
CA THR A 695 -33.98 18.25 13.57
C THR A 695 -33.84 18.38 12.06
N ASP A 696 -32.73 18.98 11.62
CA ASP A 696 -32.45 19.22 10.20
C ASP A 696 -31.52 18.17 9.59
N TYR A 697 -30.60 17.60 10.40
CA TYR A 697 -29.65 16.56 10.00
C TYR A 697 -29.29 15.64 11.18
N THR A 698 -28.79 14.43 10.92
CA THR A 698 -28.16 13.55 11.91
C THR A 698 -26.71 13.28 11.53
N VAL A 699 -25.87 13.01 12.53
CA VAL A 699 -24.45 12.65 12.33
C VAL A 699 -24.20 11.24 12.89
N ASP A 700 -23.60 10.36 12.09
CA ASP A 700 -22.89 9.18 12.57
C ASP A 700 -21.42 9.55 12.78
N TYR A 701 -21.08 9.82 14.04
CA TYR A 701 -19.73 10.22 14.43
C TYR A 701 -18.68 9.10 14.28
N ASN A 702 -19.09 7.83 14.28
CA ASN A 702 -18.18 6.69 14.14
C ASN A 702 -17.82 6.49 12.67
N LEU A 703 -18.83 6.41 11.80
CA LEU A 703 -18.66 6.19 10.37
C LEU A 703 -18.32 7.48 9.60
N GLY A 704 -18.49 8.65 10.22
CA GLY A 704 -18.24 9.93 9.58
C GLY A 704 -19.28 10.28 8.53
N ARG A 705 -20.57 10.05 8.81
CA ARG A 705 -21.66 10.28 7.85
C ARG A 705 -22.64 11.32 8.37
N VAL A 706 -23.08 12.22 7.50
CA VAL A 706 -24.15 13.18 7.80
C VAL A 706 -25.34 12.88 6.91
N THR A 707 -26.50 12.68 7.53
CA THR A 707 -27.77 12.48 6.83
C THR A 707 -28.63 13.70 6.99
N ILE A 708 -29.00 14.35 5.89
CA ILE A 708 -29.91 15.51 5.94
C ILE A 708 -31.35 14.99 6.04
N ILE A 709 -32.03 15.33 7.14
CA ILE A 709 -33.41 14.91 7.43
C ILE A 709 -34.40 15.87 6.75
N ASN A 710 -34.07 17.16 6.71
CA ASN A 710 -34.95 18.20 6.18
C ASN A 710 -35.01 18.15 4.64
N GLN A 711 -36.04 17.48 4.12
CA GLN A 711 -36.24 17.28 2.68
C GLN A 711 -36.37 18.59 1.89
N SER A 712 -36.89 19.66 2.50
CA SER A 712 -37.02 20.96 1.82
C SER A 712 -35.67 21.60 1.47
N LEU A 713 -34.63 21.32 2.25
CA LEU A 713 -33.26 21.75 1.96
C LEU A 713 -32.65 20.96 0.79
N LEU A 714 -33.03 19.68 0.66
CA LEU A 714 -32.59 18.83 -0.44
C LEU A 714 -33.28 19.21 -1.75
N GLU A 715 -34.60 19.39 -1.74
CA GLU A 715 -35.41 19.76 -2.90
C GLU A 715 -35.10 21.17 -3.42
N SER A 716 -34.69 22.08 -2.54
CA SER A 716 -34.32 23.46 -2.92
C SER A 716 -32.95 23.57 -3.59
N GLY A 717 -32.11 22.52 -3.55
CA GLY A 717 -30.76 22.55 -4.12
C GLY A 717 -29.82 23.56 -3.45
N THR A 718 -30.13 23.97 -2.21
CA THR A 718 -29.33 24.93 -1.45
C THR A 718 -27.97 24.30 -1.08
N PRO A 719 -26.83 24.97 -1.31
CA PRO A 719 -25.53 24.47 -0.86
C PRO A 719 -25.48 24.29 0.66
N ILE A 720 -25.08 23.10 1.09
CA ILE A 720 -24.91 22.66 2.47
C ILE A 720 -23.40 22.54 2.74
N LYS A 721 -22.89 23.39 3.62
CA LYS A 721 -21.49 23.37 4.07
C LYS A 721 -21.41 22.73 5.45
N ILE A 722 -20.69 21.63 5.53
CA ILE A 722 -20.42 20.85 6.75
C ILE A 722 -18.98 21.11 7.18
N SER A 723 -18.79 21.69 8.35
CA SER A 723 -17.48 21.88 8.97
C SER A 723 -17.35 20.91 10.15
N LEU A 724 -16.20 20.27 10.29
CA LEU A 724 -15.94 19.30 11.36
C LEU A 724 -14.50 19.41 11.86
N GLU A 725 -14.23 18.90 13.07
CA GLU A 725 -12.87 18.66 13.56
C GLU A 725 -12.64 17.15 13.55
N SER A 726 -11.70 16.65 12.74
CA SER A 726 -11.35 15.23 12.68
C SER A 726 -10.00 14.98 13.33
N ASN A 727 -9.83 13.84 13.98
CA ASN A 727 -8.51 13.41 14.41
C ASN A 727 -7.76 12.89 13.17
N SER A 728 -6.64 13.53 12.82
CA SER A 728 -5.83 13.05 11.69
C SER A 728 -5.16 11.73 12.08
N MET A 729 -5.36 10.68 11.26
CA MET A 729 -4.81 9.35 11.52
C MET A 729 -3.28 9.27 11.29
N PHE A 730 -2.69 10.24 10.56
CA PHE A 730 -1.31 10.13 10.05
C PHE A 730 -0.48 11.43 10.12
N ASP A 731 -0.98 12.52 10.71
CA ASP A 731 -0.17 13.74 10.85
C ASP A 731 0.83 13.59 12.01
N ILE A 732 2.07 13.22 11.67
CA ILE A 732 3.17 13.01 12.62
C ILE A 732 3.69 14.36 13.16
N GLY A 733 3.32 15.49 12.54
CA GLY A 733 3.75 16.83 12.94
C GLY A 733 3.07 17.30 14.24
N THR A 734 3.86 17.68 15.25
CA THR A 734 3.32 18.22 16.50
C THR A 734 2.80 19.65 16.31
N LYS A 735 1.52 19.90 16.62
CA LYS A 735 0.89 21.22 16.58
C LYS A 735 0.73 21.78 17.99
N SER A 736 1.50 22.78 18.36
CA SER A 736 1.36 23.47 19.65
C SER A 736 0.42 24.66 19.51
N MET A 737 -0.55 24.77 20.41
CA MET A 737 -1.50 25.89 20.46
C MET A 737 -1.46 26.57 21.81
N ILE A 738 -1.39 27.90 21.78
CA ILE A 738 -1.50 28.76 22.94
C ILE A 738 -2.64 29.72 22.69
N GLY A 739 -3.60 29.81 23.61
CA GLY A 739 -4.77 30.67 23.45
C GLY A 739 -5.16 31.36 24.73
N THR A 740 -5.71 32.57 24.61
CA THR A 740 -6.35 33.30 25.70
C THR A 740 -7.65 33.90 25.19
N HIS A 741 -8.72 33.77 25.97
CA HIS A 741 -10.03 34.34 25.70
C HIS A 741 -10.49 35.13 26.93
N LEU A 742 -10.90 36.36 26.70
CA LEU A 742 -11.37 37.31 27.70
C LEU A 742 -12.86 37.57 27.43
N ASP A 743 -13.73 37.14 28.34
CA ASP A 743 -15.18 37.40 28.26
C ASP A 743 -15.59 38.36 29.37
N TYR A 744 -16.02 39.56 29.00
CA TYR A 744 -16.47 40.58 29.94
C TYR A 744 -17.99 40.74 29.89
N ARG A 745 -18.64 40.35 30.98
CA ARG A 745 -20.09 40.46 31.12
C ARG A 745 -20.50 41.85 31.62
N ILE A 746 -21.02 42.68 30.73
CA ILE A 746 -21.48 44.04 31.04
C ILE A 746 -22.82 44.00 31.77
N SER A 747 -23.74 43.14 31.31
CA SER A 747 -25.01 42.81 31.96
C SER A 747 -25.35 41.34 31.71
N ASP A 748 -26.42 40.82 32.32
CA ASP A 748 -26.88 39.45 32.07
C ASP A 748 -27.25 39.19 30.59
N ASN A 749 -27.41 40.27 29.82
CA ASN A 749 -27.93 40.30 28.46
C ASN A 749 -26.90 40.85 27.45
N PHE A 750 -25.70 41.23 27.91
CA PHE A 750 -24.68 41.86 27.07
C PHE A 750 -23.27 41.42 27.48
N ASN A 751 -22.57 40.75 26.58
CA ASN A 751 -21.18 40.34 26.75
C ASN A 751 -20.29 40.86 25.62
N ILE A 752 -19.01 41.02 25.93
CA ILE A 752 -17.96 41.36 24.96
C ILE A 752 -16.80 40.41 25.20
N GLY A 753 -16.46 39.65 24.17
CA GLY A 753 -15.33 38.73 24.12
C GLY A 753 -14.14 39.30 23.35
N ALA A 754 -12.94 38.89 23.74
CA ALA A 754 -11.71 39.09 22.98
C ALA A 754 -10.87 37.81 23.01
N THR A 755 -10.40 37.36 21.86
CA THR A 755 -9.66 36.11 21.70
C THR A 755 -8.30 36.38 21.06
N LEU A 756 -7.26 35.72 21.55
CA LEU A 756 -5.93 35.67 20.94
C LEU A 756 -5.43 34.23 20.98
N MET A 757 -5.07 33.67 19.84
CA MET A 757 -4.56 32.31 19.71
C MET A 757 -3.34 32.27 18.79
N HIS A 758 -2.39 31.41 19.11
CA HIS A 758 -1.20 31.15 18.33
C HIS A 758 -1.05 29.63 18.13
N LEU A 759 -0.99 29.21 16.87
CA LEU A 759 -0.81 27.82 16.47
C LEU A 759 0.54 27.67 15.78
N HIS A 760 1.38 26.78 16.28
CA HIS A 760 2.72 26.49 15.77
C HIS A 760 2.87 25.01 15.44
N GLN A 761 3.09 24.70 14.17
CA GLN A 761 3.36 23.34 13.69
C GLN A 761 4.86 23.13 13.52
N LYS A 762 5.41 22.08 14.12
CA LYS A 762 6.82 21.71 13.94
C LYS A 762 6.93 20.67 12.82
N PRO A 763 7.73 20.92 11.76
CA PRO A 763 7.98 19.90 10.74
C PRO A 763 8.92 18.80 11.27
N LEU A 764 8.87 17.62 10.65
CA LEU A 764 9.78 16.50 10.96
C LEU A 764 11.21 16.80 10.49
N THR A 765 11.32 17.39 9.31
CA THR A 765 12.56 17.72 8.61
C THR A 765 12.64 19.23 8.35
N SER A 766 13.85 19.76 8.13
CA SER A 766 14.03 21.15 7.69
C SER A 766 13.74 21.34 6.20
N LYS A 767 13.81 20.26 5.41
CA LYS A 767 13.37 20.22 4.02
C LYS A 767 11.88 19.92 4.01
N VAL A 768 11.07 20.87 3.56
CA VAL A 768 9.62 20.71 3.43
C VAL A 768 9.22 20.99 1.99
N ASN A 769 8.36 20.14 1.44
CA ASN A 769 7.88 20.28 0.07
C ASN A 769 6.64 21.18 0.02
N ILE A 770 6.37 21.77 -1.15
CA ILE A 770 5.17 22.57 -1.38
C ILE A 770 3.92 21.70 -1.18
N GLY A 771 2.93 22.20 -0.44
CA GLY A 771 1.76 21.43 0.00
C GLY A 771 1.84 20.98 1.47
N ASP A 772 3.04 20.67 1.96
CA ASP A 772 3.29 20.22 3.34
C ASP A 772 3.88 21.33 4.23
N ILE A 773 3.69 22.59 3.84
CA ILE A 773 4.30 23.74 4.51
C ILE A 773 3.69 23.88 5.93
N PRO A 774 4.48 23.72 7.00
CA PRO A 774 3.97 23.84 8.36
C PRO A 774 3.60 25.30 8.67
N VAL A 775 2.52 25.48 9.43
CA VAL A 775 2.01 26.82 9.76
C VAL A 775 2.46 27.31 11.13
N SER A 776 2.62 28.63 11.27
CA SER A 776 2.89 29.30 12.54
C SER A 776 2.05 30.59 12.64
N ASN A 777 0.74 30.42 12.79
CA ASN A 777 -0.24 31.49 12.65
C ASN A 777 -0.67 32.07 13.99
N THR A 778 -0.94 33.38 14.02
CA THR A 778 -1.55 34.07 15.16
C THR A 778 -2.89 34.65 14.75
N ILE A 779 -3.97 34.32 15.44
CA ILE A 779 -5.29 34.91 15.22
C ILE A 779 -5.71 35.71 16.43
N TRP A 780 -6.30 36.89 16.21
CA TRP A 780 -6.91 37.67 17.28
C TRP A 780 -8.25 38.23 16.81
N GLY A 781 -9.16 38.46 17.74
CA GLY A 781 -10.49 38.94 17.42
C GLY A 781 -11.29 39.39 18.63
N THR A 782 -12.45 39.95 18.35
CA THR A 782 -13.41 40.40 19.35
C THR A 782 -14.81 39.99 18.94
N ASP A 783 -15.62 39.58 19.90
CA ASP A 783 -17.02 39.22 19.71
C ASP A 783 -17.92 40.01 20.68
N ILE A 784 -19.14 40.26 20.26
CA ILE A 784 -20.15 41.00 21.01
C ILE A 784 -21.44 40.21 20.89
N ASN A 785 -22.06 39.83 22.01
CA ASN A 785 -23.40 39.26 22.00
C ASN A 785 -24.33 40.06 22.91
N PHE A 786 -25.48 40.41 22.35
CA PHE A 786 -26.55 41.13 23.03
C PHE A 786 -27.87 40.38 22.81
N ASN A 787 -28.47 39.88 23.89
CA ASN A 787 -29.77 39.21 23.85
C ASN A 787 -30.71 39.92 24.82
N GLN A 788 -31.81 40.48 24.31
CA GLN A 788 -32.78 41.19 25.14
C GLN A 788 -34.21 40.78 24.79
N GLU A 789 -34.99 40.45 25.82
CA GLU A 789 -36.44 40.29 25.68
C GLU A 789 -37.11 41.62 25.32
N VAL A 790 -37.98 41.58 24.30
CA VAL A 790 -38.77 42.71 23.81
C VAL A 790 -40.27 42.39 23.90
N PRO A 791 -40.87 42.51 25.10
CA PRO A 791 -42.28 42.18 25.32
C PRO A 791 -43.25 43.02 24.46
N PHE A 792 -42.81 44.19 23.98
CA PHE A 792 -43.60 45.00 23.05
C PHE A 792 -43.86 44.27 21.73
N LEU A 793 -42.85 43.59 21.17
CA LEU A 793 -42.99 42.83 19.93
C LEU A 793 -43.95 41.64 20.12
N THR A 794 -43.83 40.95 21.26
CA THR A 794 -44.75 39.86 21.62
C THR A 794 -46.20 40.35 21.66
N LYS A 795 -46.44 41.48 22.32
CA LYS A 795 -47.76 42.10 22.41
C LYS A 795 -48.25 42.65 21.07
N PHE A 796 -47.34 43.14 20.23
CA PHE A 796 -47.67 43.62 18.90
C PHE A 796 -48.16 42.46 18.02
N VAL A 797 -47.43 41.34 17.99
CA VAL A 797 -47.79 40.14 17.24
C VAL A 797 -49.12 39.56 17.72
N ASP A 798 -49.32 39.40 19.04
CA ASP A 798 -50.55 38.88 19.63
C ASP A 798 -51.78 39.76 19.35
N LYS A 799 -51.59 41.07 19.17
CA LYS A 799 -52.69 42.03 19.01
C LYS A 799 -53.03 42.38 17.56
N PHE A 800 -52.03 42.44 16.67
CA PHE A 800 -52.19 42.96 15.31
C PHE A 800 -52.24 41.89 14.22
N ILE A 801 -51.87 40.65 14.50
CA ILE A 801 -52.01 39.55 13.54
C ILE A 801 -53.33 38.83 13.83
N PRO A 802 -54.37 38.97 12.98
CA PRO A 802 -55.66 38.33 13.21
C PRO A 802 -55.49 36.81 13.27
N PHE A 803 -56.21 36.17 14.20
CA PHE A 803 -56.24 34.71 14.40
C PHE A 803 -54.97 34.06 15.01
N VAL A 804 -53.94 34.84 15.38
CA VAL A 804 -52.76 34.34 16.11
C VAL A 804 -52.84 34.79 17.57
N LYS A 805 -52.70 33.85 18.52
CA LYS A 805 -52.55 34.14 19.95
C LYS A 805 -51.28 33.49 20.45
N THR A 806 -50.30 34.28 20.90
CA THR A 806 -49.01 33.76 21.36
C THR A 806 -48.57 34.44 22.65
N LYS A 807 -48.13 33.63 23.62
CA LYS A 807 -47.54 34.10 24.89
C LYS A 807 -46.03 33.88 24.94
N THR A 808 -45.45 33.32 23.88
CA THR A 808 -44.02 33.06 23.80
C THR A 808 -43.29 34.40 23.74
N PRO A 809 -42.34 34.69 24.65
CA PRO A 809 -41.60 35.94 24.64
C PRO A 809 -40.86 36.13 23.31
N SER A 810 -40.73 37.39 22.88
CA SER A 810 -39.94 37.78 21.72
C SER A 810 -38.59 38.29 22.19
N HIS A 811 -37.51 37.86 21.56
CA HIS A 811 -36.15 38.28 21.85
C HIS A 811 -35.57 39.03 20.65
N ILE A 812 -34.64 39.95 20.91
CA ILE A 812 -33.74 40.49 19.90
C ILE A 812 -32.34 40.02 20.26
N ASP A 813 -31.75 39.30 19.32
CA ASP A 813 -30.38 38.81 19.37
C ASP A 813 -29.53 39.60 18.38
N PHE A 814 -28.47 40.22 18.88
CA PHE A 814 -27.44 40.87 18.08
C PHE A 814 -26.10 40.23 18.42
N SER A 815 -25.47 39.61 17.44
CA SER A 815 -24.09 39.13 17.50
C SER A 815 -23.24 39.91 16.49
N GLY A 816 -22.03 40.27 16.90
CA GLY A 816 -21.05 40.93 16.04
C GLY A 816 -19.67 40.38 16.32
N GLU A 817 -18.92 40.05 15.28
CA GLU A 817 -17.60 39.45 15.39
C GLU A 817 -16.60 40.11 14.46
N PHE A 818 -15.35 40.18 14.91
CA PHE A 818 -14.20 40.59 14.12
C PHE A 818 -13.03 39.65 14.41
N ALA A 819 -12.33 39.21 13.39
CA ALA A 819 -11.12 38.40 13.54
C ALA A 819 -10.09 38.78 12.47
N GLN A 820 -8.82 38.78 12.86
CA GLN A 820 -7.68 38.96 11.96
C GLN A 820 -6.70 37.81 12.16
N LEU A 821 -6.37 37.14 11.05
CA LEU A 821 -5.31 36.13 10.97
C LEU A 821 -4.00 36.79 10.53
N ILE A 822 -2.94 36.56 11.29
CA ILE A 822 -1.56 36.92 10.96
C ILE A 822 -0.84 35.59 10.62
N PRO A 823 -0.67 35.28 9.33
CA PRO A 823 0.00 34.05 8.92
C PRO A 823 1.51 34.12 9.19
N GLY A 824 2.14 32.97 9.42
CA GLY A 824 3.58 32.86 9.61
C GLY A 824 4.08 31.43 9.40
N HIS A 825 5.41 31.25 9.43
CA HIS A 825 6.06 29.95 9.28
C HIS A 825 7.05 29.67 10.43
N PRO A 826 7.37 28.40 10.72
CA PRO A 826 8.41 28.04 11.68
C PRO A 826 9.79 28.55 11.28
N LYS A 827 10.60 28.96 12.26
CA LYS A 827 11.96 29.48 12.04
C LYS A 827 12.96 28.46 11.49
N ILE A 828 12.66 27.17 11.61
CA ILE A 828 13.51 26.09 11.06
C ILE A 828 13.57 26.15 9.52
N LEU A 829 12.61 26.82 8.87
CA LEU A 829 12.56 27.06 7.43
C LEU A 829 13.34 28.32 7.01
N GLY A 830 14.14 28.91 7.90
CA GLY A 830 14.82 30.18 7.68
C GLY A 830 13.88 31.40 7.81
N ASP A 831 14.44 32.60 7.66
CA ASP A 831 13.69 33.86 7.81
C ASP A 831 12.73 34.12 6.63
N GLU A 832 13.02 33.56 5.45
CA GLU A 832 12.19 33.70 4.24
C GLU A 832 11.13 32.60 4.09
N GLY A 833 11.22 31.52 4.89
CA GLY A 833 10.29 30.40 4.84
C GLY A 833 10.46 29.54 3.59
N TYR A 834 11.63 28.94 3.40
CA TYR A 834 11.92 28.11 2.23
C TYR A 834 11.01 26.87 2.18
N ALA A 835 10.45 26.61 1.01
CA ALA A 835 9.76 25.38 0.66
C ALA A 835 10.33 24.87 -0.66
N ASN A 836 10.59 23.57 -0.72
CA ASN A 836 11.11 22.92 -1.92
C ASN A 836 9.96 22.67 -2.89
N ILE A 837 10.18 23.00 -4.15
CA ILE A 837 9.30 22.56 -5.24
C ILE A 837 9.57 21.07 -5.51
N ASP A 838 10.84 20.68 -5.47
CA ASP A 838 11.34 19.31 -5.54
C ASP A 838 12.67 19.25 -4.78
N ASP A 839 12.89 18.18 -4.02
CA ASP A 839 14.13 17.91 -3.28
C ASP A 839 15.00 16.81 -3.92
N PHE A 840 14.50 16.18 -5.00
CA PHE A 840 15.10 15.06 -5.73
C PHE A 840 15.43 13.82 -4.88
N GLU A 841 14.95 13.72 -3.63
CA GLU A 841 15.23 12.56 -2.78
C GLU A 841 14.52 11.29 -3.30
N GLY A 842 13.32 11.45 -3.88
CA GLY A 842 12.55 10.38 -4.50
C GLY A 842 12.89 10.07 -5.96
N ALA A 843 13.86 10.78 -6.56
CA ALA A 843 14.14 10.67 -8.00
C ALA A 843 14.84 9.36 -8.40
N LYS A 844 15.39 8.61 -7.43
CA LYS A 844 16.12 7.37 -7.68
C LYS A 844 15.35 6.15 -7.17
N VAL A 845 14.90 5.31 -8.10
CA VAL A 845 14.38 3.97 -7.79
C VAL A 845 15.43 2.93 -8.19
N THR A 846 15.84 2.07 -7.25
CA THR A 846 16.87 1.07 -7.50
C THR A 846 16.27 -0.32 -7.62
N ILE A 847 16.59 -1.04 -8.71
CA ILE A 847 16.28 -2.47 -8.85
C ILE A 847 17.51 -3.28 -8.43
N ASP A 848 17.38 -4.07 -7.36
CA ASP A 848 18.50 -4.87 -6.86
C ASP A 848 18.69 -6.17 -7.66
N LEU A 849 19.87 -6.31 -8.28
CA LEU A 849 20.28 -7.48 -9.05
C LEU A 849 21.35 -8.33 -8.33
N LYS A 850 21.65 -8.07 -7.06
CA LYS A 850 22.72 -8.78 -6.33
C LYS A 850 22.35 -10.21 -5.91
N SER A 851 21.09 -10.62 -6.02
CA SER A 851 20.61 -11.92 -5.51
C SER A 851 21.02 -13.09 -6.42
N PRO A 852 21.96 -13.97 -6.01
CA PRO A 852 22.48 -15.04 -6.88
C PRO A 852 21.43 -16.08 -7.28
N SER A 853 20.40 -16.29 -6.45
CA SER A 853 19.37 -17.30 -6.70
C SER A 853 18.45 -16.96 -7.88
N ARG A 854 18.33 -15.66 -8.20
CA ARG A 854 17.52 -15.19 -9.32
C ARG A 854 18.23 -15.41 -10.65
N TRP A 855 19.55 -15.22 -10.71
CA TRP A 855 20.36 -15.48 -11.89
C TRP A 855 20.33 -16.96 -12.32
N LYS A 856 20.24 -17.19 -13.63
CA LYS A 856 20.29 -18.48 -14.31
C LYS A 856 21.39 -18.48 -15.37
N ILE A 857 21.72 -19.65 -15.91
CA ILE A 857 22.63 -19.77 -17.05
C ILE A 857 22.01 -19.03 -18.24
N SER A 858 22.80 -18.22 -18.95
CA SER A 858 22.30 -17.53 -20.15
C SER A 858 22.30 -18.44 -21.39
N SER A 859 21.45 -18.10 -22.35
CA SER A 859 21.60 -18.52 -23.74
C SER A 859 22.85 -17.87 -24.37
N THR A 860 23.25 -18.33 -25.55
CA THR A 860 24.33 -17.70 -26.31
C THR A 860 23.81 -16.40 -26.93
N PRO A 861 24.44 -15.23 -26.67
CA PRO A 861 23.94 -13.96 -27.20
C PRO A 861 23.86 -13.94 -28.73
N GLN A 862 22.74 -13.48 -29.27
CA GLN A 862 22.47 -13.39 -30.71
C GLN A 862 22.76 -11.98 -31.25
N GLY A 863 22.87 -11.84 -32.58
CA GLY A 863 23.10 -10.55 -33.25
C GLY A 863 24.54 -10.03 -33.22
N GLN A 864 25.48 -10.84 -32.74
CA GLN A 864 26.92 -10.50 -32.63
C GLN A 864 27.79 -11.63 -33.20
N PRO A 865 27.73 -11.92 -34.51
CA PRO A 865 28.39 -13.08 -35.12
C PRO A 865 29.92 -13.06 -34.99
N ASP A 866 30.53 -11.88 -34.83
CA ASP A 866 31.97 -11.74 -34.61
C ASP A 866 32.43 -12.25 -33.23
N LEU A 867 31.55 -12.16 -32.22
CA LEU A 867 31.82 -12.61 -30.84
C LEU A 867 31.23 -14.00 -30.56
N PHE A 868 30.06 -14.29 -31.12
CA PHE A 868 29.29 -15.51 -30.90
C PHE A 868 28.90 -16.15 -32.25
N PRO A 869 29.85 -16.74 -33.00
CA PRO A 869 29.58 -17.34 -34.31
C PRO A 869 28.63 -18.55 -34.22
N GLU A 870 28.55 -19.22 -33.06
CA GLU A 870 27.62 -20.31 -32.82
C GLU A 870 26.19 -19.86 -32.54
N ALA A 871 25.95 -18.57 -32.31
CA ALA A 871 24.67 -18.06 -31.83
C ALA A 871 23.51 -18.44 -32.74
N ASP A 872 23.71 -18.47 -34.06
CA ASP A 872 22.69 -18.78 -35.09
C ASP A 872 22.36 -20.27 -35.24
N SER A 873 23.12 -21.15 -34.58
CA SER A 873 22.94 -22.60 -34.72
C SER A 873 21.70 -23.08 -33.95
N VAL A 874 20.70 -23.58 -34.68
CA VAL A 874 19.48 -24.19 -34.10
C VAL A 874 19.60 -25.71 -34.08
N ASN A 875 19.23 -26.32 -32.95
CA ASN A 875 19.22 -27.77 -32.73
C ASN A 875 20.58 -28.45 -33.04
N ALA A 876 21.69 -27.79 -32.67
CA ALA A 876 23.04 -28.28 -32.92
C ALA A 876 23.92 -28.13 -31.67
N LEU A 877 24.71 -29.17 -31.36
CA LEU A 877 25.59 -29.20 -30.17
C LEU A 877 26.65 -28.08 -30.17
N VAL A 878 27.02 -27.59 -31.35
CA VAL A 878 28.01 -26.52 -31.54
C VAL A 878 27.62 -25.23 -30.79
N TYR A 879 26.33 -25.00 -30.55
CA TYR A 879 25.77 -23.84 -29.85
C TYR A 879 26.37 -23.59 -28.46
N GLY A 880 26.90 -24.63 -27.80
CA GLY A 880 27.51 -24.53 -26.47
C GLY A 880 29.03 -24.68 -26.41
N TYR A 881 29.73 -24.79 -27.56
CA TYR A 881 31.15 -25.19 -27.57
C TYR A 881 32.09 -24.15 -26.94
N ASN A 882 31.79 -22.85 -27.04
CA ASN A 882 32.63 -21.79 -26.44
C ASN A 882 32.29 -21.45 -24.99
N ARG A 883 31.29 -22.13 -24.39
CA ARG A 883 30.85 -21.83 -23.02
C ARG A 883 31.85 -22.37 -21.98
N ALA A 884 32.54 -21.48 -21.30
CA ALA A 884 33.41 -21.76 -20.17
C ALA A 884 32.64 -21.77 -18.83
N LYS A 885 33.31 -22.17 -17.75
CA LYS A 885 32.70 -22.29 -16.44
C LYS A 885 32.63 -20.93 -15.73
N LEU A 886 31.43 -20.60 -15.26
CA LEU A 886 31.14 -19.45 -14.41
C LEU A 886 30.39 -19.91 -13.17
N ALA A 887 30.80 -19.44 -12.01
CA ALA A 887 30.10 -19.63 -10.74
C ALA A 887 29.69 -18.27 -10.18
N TRP A 888 28.42 -18.13 -9.82
CA TRP A 888 27.87 -16.92 -9.20
C TRP A 888 27.27 -17.28 -7.83
N TYR A 889 27.63 -16.54 -6.80
CA TYR A 889 27.22 -16.85 -5.42
C TYR A 889 27.42 -15.67 -4.48
N ASN A 890 26.80 -15.74 -3.31
CA ASN A 890 27.15 -14.93 -2.16
C ASN A 890 27.87 -15.81 -1.14
N ILE A 891 28.86 -15.26 -0.43
CA ILE A 891 29.53 -15.98 0.65
C ILE A 891 28.73 -15.72 1.92
N SER A 892 28.28 -16.80 2.57
CA SER A 892 27.50 -16.67 3.80
C SER A 892 28.38 -16.19 4.96
N ARG A 893 27.78 -15.39 5.86
CA ARG A 893 28.46 -14.75 6.99
C ARG A 893 29.02 -15.74 8.02
N ASP A 894 28.41 -16.92 8.16
CA ASP A 894 28.92 -18.00 9.01
C ASP A 894 30.31 -18.50 8.58
N PHE A 895 30.58 -18.52 7.28
CA PHE A 895 31.91 -18.81 6.73
C PHE A 895 32.90 -17.69 7.02
N LEU A 896 32.46 -16.43 6.95
CA LEU A 896 33.34 -15.26 7.09
C LEU A 896 33.68 -14.94 8.55
N THR A 897 32.77 -15.23 9.47
CA THR A 897 32.93 -14.98 10.92
C THR A 897 33.59 -16.14 11.66
N GLY A 898 33.84 -17.27 10.99
CA GLY A 898 34.48 -18.46 11.59
C GLY A 898 33.62 -19.15 12.66
N SER A 899 32.32 -18.83 12.73
CA SER A 899 31.37 -19.44 13.66
C SER A 899 30.98 -20.88 13.24
N GLY A 900 31.23 -21.24 11.98
CA GLY A 900 31.05 -22.59 11.46
C GLY A 900 32.21 -23.55 11.79
N SER A 901 31.90 -24.84 11.87
CA SER A 901 32.90 -25.92 12.12
C SER A 901 33.70 -26.25 10.84
N PHE A 902 34.36 -25.25 10.26
CA PHE A 902 35.11 -25.38 9.00
C PHE A 902 36.63 -25.44 9.26
N ASN A 903 37.15 -26.65 9.47
CA ASN A 903 38.56 -26.90 9.82
C ASN A 903 39.60 -26.61 8.71
N TYR A 904 39.20 -26.05 7.56
CA TYR A 904 40.07 -25.84 6.39
C TYR A 904 40.24 -24.37 5.99
N LEU A 905 39.53 -23.43 6.62
CA LEU A 905 39.69 -22.00 6.35
C LEU A 905 40.78 -21.42 7.25
N THR A 906 41.76 -20.75 6.65
CA THR A 906 42.84 -20.07 7.39
C THR A 906 42.53 -18.59 7.53
N VAL A 907 43.13 -17.92 8.52
CA VAL A 907 43.05 -16.46 8.67
C VAL A 907 43.52 -15.75 7.39
N ASP A 908 44.54 -16.30 6.72
CA ASP A 908 45.04 -15.76 5.46
C ASP A 908 43.98 -15.84 4.35
N SER A 909 43.22 -16.95 4.27
CA SER A 909 42.11 -17.10 3.33
C SER A 909 40.98 -16.10 3.56
N LEU A 910 40.69 -15.77 4.83
CA LEU A 910 39.66 -14.80 5.21
C LEU A 910 40.11 -13.34 5.05
N SER A 911 41.43 -13.12 4.94
CA SER A 911 42.01 -11.79 4.70
C SER A 911 42.10 -11.41 3.21
N ASP A 912 41.82 -12.36 2.30
CA ASP A 912 41.78 -12.09 0.87
C ASP A 912 40.63 -11.12 0.53
N HIS A 913 40.93 -10.07 -0.23
CA HIS A 913 39.95 -9.05 -0.61
C HIS A 913 38.79 -9.63 -1.42
N ARG A 914 38.99 -10.78 -2.08
CA ARG A 914 37.98 -11.48 -2.87
C ARG A 914 36.99 -12.28 -2.03
N ILE A 915 37.27 -12.48 -0.75
CA ILE A 915 36.50 -13.37 0.14
C ILE A 915 35.94 -12.61 1.34
N ARG A 916 36.66 -11.61 1.88
CA ARG A 916 36.31 -10.93 3.13
C ARG A 916 34.95 -10.22 3.12
N GLU A 917 34.41 -9.96 4.32
CA GLU A 917 33.28 -9.04 4.50
C GLU A 917 33.68 -7.61 4.11
N ILE A 918 32.73 -6.88 3.50
CA ILE A 918 32.90 -5.49 3.09
C ILE A 918 31.99 -4.61 3.97
N PRO A 919 32.56 -3.81 4.89
CA PRO A 919 31.78 -2.85 5.67
C PRO A 919 31.14 -1.81 4.77
N GLU A 920 29.91 -1.39 5.09
CA GLU A 920 29.21 -0.34 4.31
C GLU A 920 30.01 0.97 4.24
N GLN A 921 30.67 1.33 5.34
CA GLN A 921 31.49 2.53 5.44
C GLN A 921 32.75 2.51 4.54
N GLU A 922 33.17 1.34 4.05
CA GLU A 922 34.29 1.25 3.11
C GLU A 922 33.92 1.85 1.75
N ILE A 923 32.68 1.64 1.29
CA ILE A 923 32.15 2.19 0.03
C ILE A 923 31.46 3.53 0.28
N PHE A 924 30.74 3.67 1.39
CA PHE A 924 29.92 4.84 1.73
C PHE A 924 30.35 5.46 3.07
N PRO A 925 31.50 6.16 3.13
CA PRO A 925 32.08 6.65 4.40
C PRO A 925 31.25 7.71 5.12
N ASN A 926 30.34 8.39 4.41
CA ASN A 926 29.50 9.47 4.97
C ASN A 926 28.08 8.98 5.35
N ARG A 927 27.81 7.67 5.27
CA ARG A 927 26.51 7.11 5.65
C ARG A 927 26.53 6.71 7.12
N ASP A 928 25.62 7.30 7.90
CA ASP A 928 25.47 6.98 9.31
C ASP A 928 24.75 5.63 9.49
N PRO A 929 25.29 4.68 10.27
CA PRO A 929 24.61 3.43 10.58
C PRO A 929 23.45 3.69 11.56
N GLU A 930 22.30 3.06 11.33
CA GLU A 930 21.07 3.35 12.11
C GLU A 930 21.17 3.08 13.62
N HIS A 931 22.11 2.23 14.08
CA HIS A 931 22.14 1.74 15.47
C HIS A 931 23.56 1.58 16.06
N ASP A 932 24.58 2.26 15.54
CA ASP A 932 26.00 2.05 15.92
C ASP A 932 26.52 0.60 15.75
N ILE A 933 25.74 -0.25 15.07
CA ILE A 933 26.15 -1.61 14.71
C ILE A 933 26.79 -1.56 13.32
N PRO A 934 28.01 -2.09 13.13
CA PRO A 934 28.64 -2.18 11.81
C PRO A 934 27.75 -2.94 10.83
N GLN A 935 27.35 -2.28 9.75
CA GLN A 935 26.62 -2.88 8.63
C GLN A 935 27.60 -3.38 7.57
N PHE A 936 27.32 -4.55 7.01
CA PHE A 936 28.13 -5.18 5.96
C PHE A 936 27.31 -5.30 4.68
N LEU A 937 27.95 -5.08 3.54
CA LEU A 937 27.31 -5.14 2.23
C LEU A 937 27.21 -6.59 1.75
N TYR A 938 26.03 -6.95 1.23
CA TYR A 938 25.87 -8.18 0.46
C TYR A 938 26.47 -7.99 -0.94
N VAL A 939 27.28 -8.94 -1.39
CA VAL A 939 27.95 -8.92 -2.70
C VAL A 939 27.56 -10.12 -3.56
N LEU A 940 27.44 -9.88 -4.86
CA LEU A 940 27.33 -10.93 -5.88
C LEU A 940 28.75 -11.26 -6.36
N ASN A 941 29.27 -12.43 -5.98
CA ASN A 941 30.58 -12.89 -6.44
C ASN A 941 30.42 -13.60 -7.78
N LEU A 942 31.27 -13.26 -8.73
CA LEU A 942 31.38 -13.93 -10.03
C LEU A 942 32.78 -14.51 -10.17
N ALA A 943 32.88 -15.83 -10.25
CA ALA A 943 34.13 -16.55 -10.46
C ALA A 943 34.13 -17.21 -11.85
N TYR A 944 34.92 -16.65 -12.77
CA TYR A 944 35.03 -17.09 -14.15
C TYR A 944 36.30 -17.90 -14.40
N TYR A 945 36.16 -19.10 -14.98
CA TYR A 945 37.23 -20.05 -15.24
C TYR A 945 37.32 -20.33 -16.75
N PRO A 946 38.02 -19.49 -17.54
CA PRO A 946 38.00 -19.55 -19.01
C PRO A 946 38.66 -20.81 -19.60
N LYS A 947 39.45 -21.53 -18.80
CA LYS A 947 40.09 -22.80 -19.19
C LYS A 947 39.23 -24.03 -18.88
N GLU A 948 38.21 -23.90 -18.04
CA GLU A 948 37.35 -25.00 -17.63
C GLU A 948 36.05 -25.02 -18.45
N LYS A 949 35.61 -26.22 -18.83
CA LYS A 949 34.33 -26.40 -19.52
C LYS A 949 33.15 -25.96 -18.65
N GLY A 950 32.28 -25.14 -19.24
CA GLY A 950 31.01 -24.77 -18.63
C GLY A 950 29.92 -25.84 -18.79
N PRO A 951 28.73 -25.62 -18.20
CA PRO A 951 27.58 -26.48 -18.37
C PRO A 951 27.19 -26.63 -19.85
N TYR A 952 26.83 -27.86 -20.25
CA TYR A 952 26.39 -28.20 -21.61
C TYR A 952 27.40 -27.92 -22.73
N ASN A 953 28.69 -27.81 -22.39
CA ASN A 953 29.76 -27.69 -23.38
C ASN A 953 30.23 -29.08 -23.87
N TYR A 954 29.90 -29.41 -25.12
CA TYR A 954 30.28 -30.67 -25.80
C TYR A 954 31.46 -30.52 -26.77
N ASP A 955 32.31 -29.51 -26.58
CA ASP A 955 33.47 -29.25 -27.45
C ASP A 955 34.42 -30.46 -27.53
N THR A 956 34.99 -30.68 -28.71
CA THR A 956 35.80 -31.87 -29.02
C THR A 956 37.29 -31.52 -29.14
N PRO A 957 38.23 -32.49 -29.06
CA PRO A 957 39.66 -32.19 -29.14
C PRO A 957 40.10 -31.43 -30.40
N ASN A 958 39.39 -31.63 -31.53
CA ASN A 958 39.68 -30.92 -32.79
C ASN A 958 38.86 -29.64 -32.98
N GLY A 959 38.01 -29.29 -32.01
CA GLY A 959 37.10 -28.13 -32.09
C GLY A 959 36.05 -28.26 -33.20
N SER A 960 35.50 -27.11 -33.59
CA SER A 960 34.64 -26.97 -34.77
C SER A 960 35.20 -25.83 -35.63
N PRO A 961 35.57 -26.06 -36.91
CA PRO A 961 36.17 -25.04 -37.76
C PRO A 961 35.32 -23.77 -37.83
N GLY A 962 35.92 -22.61 -37.56
CA GLY A 962 35.24 -21.31 -37.58
C GLY A 962 34.42 -21.00 -36.32
N THR A 963 34.37 -21.90 -35.34
CA THR A 963 33.56 -21.72 -34.13
C THR A 963 34.34 -21.95 -32.84
N SER A 964 35.09 -23.04 -32.72
CA SER A 964 35.77 -23.43 -31.47
C SER A 964 37.18 -23.98 -31.73
N ALA A 965 38.11 -23.63 -30.84
CA ALA A 965 39.51 -24.09 -30.83
C ALA A 965 39.71 -25.50 -30.21
N GLY A 966 38.66 -26.12 -29.70
CA GLY A 966 38.70 -27.47 -29.12
C GLY A 966 39.27 -27.54 -27.69
N ILE A 967 39.59 -28.76 -27.26
CA ILE A 967 40.12 -29.04 -25.91
C ILE A 967 41.50 -29.71 -25.96
N ASP A 968 42.29 -29.52 -24.89
CA ASP A 968 43.57 -30.21 -24.71
C ASP A 968 43.40 -31.65 -24.16
N GLU A 969 44.50 -32.39 -24.05
CA GLU A 969 44.51 -33.77 -23.52
C GLU A 969 44.07 -33.87 -22.05
N ASN A 970 44.13 -32.77 -21.29
CA ASN A 970 43.71 -32.69 -19.90
C ASN A 970 42.24 -32.27 -19.75
N GLY A 971 41.54 -31.99 -20.86
CA GLY A 971 40.16 -31.54 -20.87
C GLY A 971 39.96 -30.03 -20.68
N ASN A 972 41.03 -29.23 -20.72
CA ASN A 972 40.93 -27.77 -20.69
C ASN A 972 40.55 -27.22 -22.07
N LEU A 973 39.87 -26.07 -22.07
CA LEU A 973 39.53 -25.34 -23.29
C LEU A 973 40.79 -24.70 -23.91
N ASN A 974 41.04 -24.98 -25.19
CA ASN A 974 42.04 -24.24 -25.98
C ASN A 974 41.53 -22.82 -26.26
N SER A 975 42.47 -21.87 -26.42
CA SER A 975 42.21 -20.42 -26.61
C SER A 975 41.21 -19.84 -25.59
N PRO A 976 41.58 -19.74 -24.30
CA PRO A 976 40.69 -19.24 -23.26
C PRO A 976 40.12 -17.84 -23.54
N GLU A 977 40.85 -17.02 -24.28
CA GLU A 977 40.47 -15.67 -24.72
C GLU A 977 39.28 -15.65 -25.70
N SER A 978 38.98 -16.76 -26.38
CA SER A 978 37.83 -16.87 -27.28
C SER A 978 36.61 -17.52 -26.60
N ARG A 979 36.68 -17.75 -25.29
CA ARG A 979 35.62 -18.42 -24.52
C ARG A 979 34.79 -17.39 -23.79
N TRP A 980 33.54 -17.73 -23.51
CA TRP A 980 32.59 -16.85 -22.82
C TRP A 980 31.80 -17.62 -21.77
N ALA A 981 31.21 -16.92 -20.82
CA ALA A 981 30.17 -17.46 -19.96
C ALA A 981 29.22 -16.34 -19.58
N GLY A 982 27.95 -16.67 -19.40
CA GLY A 982 26.92 -15.68 -19.11
C GLY A 982 25.90 -16.18 -18.11
N ILE A 983 25.31 -15.23 -17.41
CA ILE A 983 24.14 -15.40 -16.57
C ILE A 983 23.08 -14.42 -17.03
N SER A 984 21.82 -14.83 -16.94
CA SER A 984 20.66 -14.00 -17.24
C SER A 984 19.66 -14.05 -16.09
N GLN A 985 18.85 -13.01 -15.97
CA GLN A 985 17.79 -12.93 -14.98
C GLN A 985 16.61 -12.19 -15.59
N ASP A 986 15.40 -12.57 -15.21
CA ASP A 986 14.20 -11.78 -15.42
C ASP A 986 14.26 -10.45 -14.65
N LEU A 987 13.74 -9.40 -15.27
CA LEU A 987 13.51 -8.13 -14.61
C LEU A 987 12.03 -8.01 -14.27
N THR A 988 11.76 -7.50 -13.06
CA THR A 988 10.38 -7.28 -12.60
C THR A 988 9.71 -6.13 -13.33
N THR A 989 10.51 -5.16 -13.78
CA THR A 989 10.09 -4.00 -14.54
C THR A 989 10.51 -4.23 -15.99
N ASN A 990 9.54 -4.36 -16.88
CA ASN A 990 9.71 -4.64 -18.30
C ASN A 990 9.66 -3.36 -19.17
N ASP A 991 8.99 -2.31 -18.70
CA ASP A 991 8.98 -0.99 -19.34
C ASP A 991 10.03 -0.07 -18.72
N PHE A 992 11.17 0.08 -19.40
CA PHE A 992 12.24 0.97 -18.94
C PHE A 992 11.94 2.44 -19.20
N GLU A 993 11.09 2.75 -20.20
CA GLU A 993 10.70 4.12 -20.52
C GLU A 993 9.76 4.66 -19.45
N GLU A 994 8.71 3.90 -19.12
CA GLU A 994 7.77 4.26 -18.04
C GLU A 994 8.47 4.34 -16.68
N ALA A 995 9.37 3.39 -16.40
CA ALA A 995 10.12 3.37 -15.14
C ALA A 995 11.32 4.33 -15.10
N ASN A 996 11.59 5.05 -16.20
CA ASN A 996 12.71 5.98 -16.36
C ASN A 996 14.07 5.38 -15.92
N ILE A 997 14.42 4.20 -16.44
CA ILE A 997 15.68 3.52 -16.11
C ILE A 997 16.81 4.08 -16.97
N GLU A 998 17.76 4.78 -16.34
CA GLU A 998 18.85 5.48 -17.05
C GLU A 998 20.22 4.80 -16.93
N PHE A 999 20.53 4.16 -15.79
CA PHE A 999 21.88 3.69 -15.48
C PHE A 999 21.90 2.29 -14.84
N ILE A 1000 22.91 1.51 -15.21
CA ILE A 1000 23.36 0.36 -14.42
C ILE A 1000 24.49 0.83 -13.51
N GLU A 1001 24.27 0.78 -12.20
CA GLU A 1001 25.28 1.13 -11.20
C GLU A 1001 25.79 -0.13 -10.49
N PHE A 1002 27.10 -0.31 -10.44
CA PHE A 1002 27.73 -1.37 -9.67
C PHE A 1002 29.10 -0.95 -9.14
N TRP A 1003 29.48 -1.55 -8.01
CA TRP A 1003 30.79 -1.40 -7.40
C TRP A 1003 31.56 -2.70 -7.58
N MET A 1004 32.65 -2.67 -8.33
CA MET A 1004 33.51 -3.83 -8.58
C MET A 1004 34.84 -3.64 -7.86
N LEU A 1005 35.25 -4.66 -7.09
CA LEU A 1005 36.60 -4.72 -6.54
C LEU A 1005 37.60 -4.77 -7.71
N ASP A 1006 38.67 -3.98 -7.64
CA ASP A 1006 39.74 -4.02 -8.64
C ASP A 1006 40.28 -5.47 -8.78
N PRO A 1007 40.02 -6.15 -9.92
CA PRO A 1007 40.39 -7.54 -10.10
C PRO A 1007 41.91 -7.73 -10.25
N PHE A 1008 42.67 -6.64 -10.47
CA PHE A 1008 44.11 -6.64 -10.69
C PHE A 1008 44.93 -6.30 -9.44
N ILE A 1009 44.28 -6.17 -8.27
CA ILE A 1009 44.93 -5.78 -7.00
C ILE A 1009 46.14 -6.66 -6.63
N TYR A 1010 46.15 -7.94 -7.05
CA TYR A 1010 47.23 -8.90 -6.81
C TYR A 1010 48.13 -9.18 -8.02
N ASP A 1011 47.71 -8.79 -9.23
CA ASP A 1011 48.50 -8.95 -10.47
C ASP A 1011 48.28 -7.76 -11.42
N PRO A 1012 49.04 -6.66 -11.25
CA PRO A 1012 48.84 -5.44 -12.02
C PRO A 1012 49.21 -5.54 -13.51
N ASN A 1013 49.87 -6.62 -13.94
CA ASN A 1013 50.31 -6.79 -15.34
C ASN A 1013 49.32 -7.60 -16.19
N GLN A 1014 48.22 -8.06 -15.59
CA GLN A 1014 47.19 -8.79 -16.32
C GLN A 1014 46.44 -7.86 -17.29
N THR A 1015 46.21 -8.31 -18.52
CA THR A 1015 45.47 -7.55 -19.54
C THR A 1015 43.96 -7.58 -19.36
N GLY A 1016 43.44 -8.42 -18.47
CA GLY A 1016 42.00 -8.52 -18.16
C GLY A 1016 41.18 -9.27 -19.20
N GLY A 1017 39.87 -9.01 -19.17
CA GLY A 1017 38.86 -9.49 -20.11
C GLY A 1017 37.66 -8.55 -20.12
N ASP A 1018 36.67 -8.85 -20.95
CA ASP A 1018 35.51 -7.98 -21.18
C ASP A 1018 34.26 -8.46 -20.43
N ILE A 1019 33.45 -7.53 -19.95
CA ILE A 1019 32.12 -7.79 -19.36
C ILE A 1019 31.08 -7.11 -20.25
N TYR A 1020 30.07 -7.88 -20.65
CA TYR A 1020 28.97 -7.40 -21.46
C TYR A 1020 27.68 -7.40 -20.63
N PHE A 1021 26.91 -6.33 -20.73
CA PHE A 1021 25.57 -6.24 -20.19
C PHE A 1021 24.57 -6.23 -21.35
N ASN A 1022 23.97 -7.38 -21.62
CA ASN A 1022 22.88 -7.47 -22.58
C ASN A 1022 21.58 -7.09 -21.86
N LEU A 1023 20.86 -6.10 -22.39
CA LEU A 1023 19.56 -5.65 -21.91
C LEU A 1023 18.55 -5.72 -23.06
N GLY A 1024 17.30 -6.07 -22.73
CA GLY A 1024 16.20 -6.22 -23.69
C GLY A 1024 15.75 -7.67 -23.82
N ASN A 1025 15.27 -8.03 -25.01
CA ASN A 1025 14.71 -9.35 -25.27
C ASN A 1025 15.82 -10.38 -25.52
N ILE A 1026 16.12 -11.16 -24.48
CA ILE A 1026 17.15 -12.20 -24.51
C ILE A 1026 16.46 -13.56 -24.60
N SER A 1027 16.99 -14.45 -25.44
CA SER A 1027 16.45 -15.80 -25.56
C SER A 1027 16.53 -16.56 -24.23
N GLU A 1028 15.42 -17.16 -23.82
CA GLU A 1028 15.38 -18.09 -22.68
C GLU A 1028 15.83 -19.52 -23.06
N ASP A 1029 16.12 -19.76 -24.35
CA ASP A 1029 16.49 -21.07 -24.86
C ASP A 1029 18.01 -21.34 -24.68
N ILE A 1030 18.35 -21.81 -23.47
CA ILE A 1030 19.74 -22.12 -23.05
C ILE A 1030 20.36 -23.23 -23.92
N LEU A 1031 19.53 -24.18 -24.36
CA LEU A 1031 19.89 -25.30 -25.22
C LEU A 1031 19.06 -25.18 -26.50
N ARG A 1032 19.50 -24.34 -27.45
CA ARG A 1032 18.71 -23.88 -28.61
C ARG A 1032 18.05 -25.00 -29.43
N ASP A 1033 16.95 -25.54 -28.94
CA ASP A 1033 16.20 -26.68 -29.48
C ASP A 1033 14.70 -26.39 -29.56
N SER A 1034 14.29 -25.17 -29.16
CA SER A 1034 12.91 -24.69 -29.14
C SER A 1034 11.97 -25.51 -28.26
N ARG A 1035 12.49 -26.25 -27.28
CA ARG A 1035 11.72 -27.03 -26.31
C ARG A 1035 11.92 -26.50 -24.89
N GLN A 1036 10.82 -26.40 -24.16
CA GLN A 1036 10.88 -26.05 -22.75
C GLN A 1036 11.31 -27.27 -21.93
N SER A 1037 12.52 -27.23 -21.37
CA SER A 1037 13.01 -28.20 -20.38
C SER A 1037 12.70 -27.68 -18.97
N PHE A 1038 12.22 -28.54 -18.08
CA PHE A 1038 11.91 -28.23 -16.68
C PHE A 1038 12.67 -29.10 -15.69
#